data_AF-A0A937R0U9-F1
#
_entry.id   AF-A0A937R0U9-F1
#
_cell.length_a   1.000
_cell.length_b   1.000
_cell.length_c   1.000
_cell.angle_alpha   90.00
_cell.angle_beta   90.00
_cell.angle_gamma   90.00
#
_symmetry.space_group_name_H-M   'P 1'
#
loop_
_entity.id
_entity.type
_entity.pdbx_description
1 polymer ?
#
loop_
_entity_poly.entity_id
_entity_poly.type
_entity_poly.pdbx_seq_one_letter_code
_entity_poly.pdbx_strand_id
1 'polypeptide(L)'
;VYLPRYLFTRPGVAAFKLTGPWTVVLAGEPSAKSYVQSTADNKPDWAKPGTYATAPPIAAVRSFGKGRVCVLAAPNMHVFANLGNPLWPHTMETEGDAESGKPSHGNRLVVNALRWLGEPSLAIEGTGTYRDVAPKPVQYPATVDWDRHQFAPVAPGVKPDQYGDGVPIAFPESAVGVKGLIGAHTALTDGKGTVADYVVAARKAGLRFIVFTEPLEQLTPAELQQLHAACAKASQDPQFVACPGVEFTDVLGNRWAAWGEKVIYPPATFAYRGRDYTLWDGQRVWLTGHYEHLCGFRPNALIDYRTLAKAPADRTNMWWFFRLFPFAYNGTTLVADNVDQWLFALRDLRWMDLASFTRVRSPEQVAPAAATCVTVVRNVEQARKWLDTRCASYNHPARPYVTQGPLVLFWEGMNTQMEQPLHITRGIQRVRLRFDVASDAGIREVKVHDANFGVVRRFVGQGAQRVARDFEMVHDKQHFLTLEVVDTKGRRAISRYILLYCYKNGLYRCGDNLNTLSSSAITWHPERAEMPLAKHHEDIARLSVAGFDTSSGVAPQPRMYFHDFMYTQGKPGRTPTHEAGAVNKILDVRLTSHDLQIFSFRMDHRIERWDNDKRPGPAFASIPRNIGPLDVFERTHTCTVLRSRLDYFTTWNHRRVFEGSRHYRGGLVWHDGEIRVKKDVTLRGSVPIPLLFMDGPGGAPYRQFDHLFVTDAERGTLAIALRPQDKVHKLRGRIQPGGYIAAMPTDVGYYAFFPSSDSDFAYDSQDWDKTVAKFGRVYVGLGRDGQTLKAGTVLPYRFLLATLNDRRVSNELLEGTRRAYNLDGGRSGYPLTVKHGTLLNAQFFLTLQAKSGEVAVELGPRSMICDLPIRVRGVEDNGCAAVYTSRGKFFRFVAVANGAAQFQQSIERPVTMWVGNVFAAQDKRLRLTLVRLGQAPGKKPFLEVHNPTDAPIRTVVSSPPHAPVFGGFRREVTVPSGSSIRLTALAP
;
A
#
# COMPACT_ATOMS: atom_id res chain seq x y z
N VAL A 1 4.77 -19.30 26.83
CA VAL A 1 4.26 -17.93 26.61
C VAL A 1 5.16 -17.20 25.61
N TYR A 2 4.68 -16.95 24.39
CA TYR A 2 5.47 -16.30 23.34
C TYR A 2 5.50 -14.78 23.56
N LEU A 3 6.45 -14.32 24.36
CA LEU A 3 6.90 -12.94 24.26
C LEU A 3 7.53 -12.77 22.87
N PRO A 4 7.21 -11.72 22.09
CA PRO A 4 7.97 -11.42 20.89
C PRO A 4 9.43 -11.23 21.29
N ARG A 5 10.26 -12.23 20.99
CA ARG A 5 11.70 -12.27 21.26
C ARG A 5 12.42 -10.98 20.81
N TYR A 6 11.85 -10.27 19.83
CA TYR A 6 12.32 -8.99 19.29
C TYR A 6 12.07 -7.75 20.17
N LEU A 7 11.11 -7.78 21.10
CA LEU A 7 10.95 -6.69 22.09
C LEU A 7 11.92 -6.87 23.26
N PHE A 8 12.26 -8.12 23.61
CA PHE A 8 13.18 -8.49 24.70
C PHE A 8 14.66 -8.50 24.32
N THR A 9 15.03 -8.31 23.06
CA THR A 9 16.42 -8.02 22.72
C THR A 9 16.85 -6.63 23.17
N ARG A 10 15.91 -5.75 23.55
CA ARG A 10 16.24 -4.46 24.18
C ARG A 10 16.54 -4.70 25.67
N PRO A 11 17.61 -4.12 26.23
CA PRO A 11 17.90 -4.28 27.65
C PRO A 11 16.69 -3.83 28.49
N GLY A 12 16.29 -4.64 29.47
CA GLY A 12 15.19 -4.32 30.40
C GLY A 12 15.45 -3.05 31.22
N VAL A 13 16.71 -2.61 31.29
CA VAL A 13 17.12 -1.32 31.86
C VAL A 13 18.17 -0.67 30.96
N ALA A 14 17.90 0.54 30.46
CA ALA A 14 18.87 1.32 29.68
C ALA A 14 19.64 2.28 30.59
N ALA A 15 20.96 2.18 30.65
CA ALA A 15 21.76 3.08 31.48
C ALA A 15 21.70 4.52 30.92
N PHE A 16 21.23 5.47 31.72
CA PHE A 16 21.24 6.88 31.34
C PHE A 16 22.56 7.54 31.68
N LYS A 17 23.01 8.46 30.83
CA LYS A 17 24.02 9.45 31.21
C LYS A 17 23.31 10.68 31.78
N LEU A 18 23.35 10.85 33.10
CA LEU A 18 22.77 12.01 33.77
C LEU A 18 23.77 13.18 33.77
N THR A 19 23.43 14.28 33.11
CA THR A 19 24.22 15.52 33.11
C THR A 19 23.48 16.63 33.87
N GLY A 20 24.17 17.32 34.78
CA GLY A 20 23.59 18.35 35.66
C GLY A 20 23.16 17.82 37.03
N PRO A 21 22.42 18.62 37.83
CA PRO A 21 22.11 18.32 39.23
C PRO A 21 20.94 17.32 39.35
N TRP A 22 21.22 16.05 39.08
CA TRP A 22 20.27 14.95 39.30
C TRP A 22 20.53 14.29 40.65
N THR A 23 19.46 13.99 41.37
CA THR A 23 19.51 13.11 42.54
C THR A 23 19.13 11.70 42.09
N VAL A 24 20.07 10.77 42.13
CA VAL A 24 19.77 9.34 41.89
C VAL A 24 19.00 8.82 43.10
N VAL A 25 17.78 8.35 42.87
CA VAL A 25 16.87 7.83 43.91
C VAL A 25 16.72 6.30 43.85
N LEU A 26 17.17 5.69 42.75
CA LEU A 26 17.30 4.24 42.60
C LEU A 26 18.51 3.93 41.72
N ALA A 27 19.34 2.99 42.13
CA ALA A 27 20.46 2.46 41.36
C ALA A 27 20.43 0.94 41.37
N GLY A 28 21.13 0.32 40.43
CA GLY A 28 21.39 -1.12 40.44
C GLY A 28 22.21 -1.53 41.66
N GLU A 29 22.21 -2.81 41.96
CA GLU A 29 23.10 -3.38 42.99
C GLU A 29 24.59 -3.12 42.66
N PRO A 30 25.50 -3.17 43.66
CA PRO A 30 26.92 -2.91 43.45
C PRO A 30 27.55 -3.77 42.34
N SER A 31 27.08 -5.01 42.16
CA SER A 31 27.50 -5.95 41.12
C SER A 31 26.96 -5.62 39.72
N ALA A 32 25.91 -4.80 39.62
CA ALA A 32 25.28 -4.49 38.34
C ALA A 32 26.17 -3.58 37.49
N LYS A 33 26.26 -3.89 36.20
CA LYS A 33 27.08 -3.15 35.23
C LYS A 33 26.24 -2.78 34.01
N SER A 34 26.66 -1.74 33.30
CA SER A 34 26.14 -1.45 31.97
C SER A 34 27.06 -2.02 30.90
N TYR A 35 26.51 -2.28 29.71
CA TYR A 35 27.23 -2.81 28.55
C TYR A 35 26.84 -2.03 27.30
N VAL A 36 27.73 -1.97 26.31
CA VAL A 36 27.42 -1.34 25.02
C VAL A 36 26.39 -2.18 24.28
N GLN A 37 25.40 -1.54 23.67
CA GLN A 37 24.45 -2.24 22.81
C GLN A 37 25.05 -2.46 21.42
N SER A 38 25.03 -3.70 20.94
CA SER A 38 25.40 -4.08 19.58
C SER A 38 24.50 -3.35 18.57
N THR A 39 25.11 -2.66 17.62
CA THR A 39 24.41 -1.94 16.54
C THR A 39 23.75 -2.88 15.54
N ALA A 40 24.19 -4.15 15.45
CA ALA A 40 23.74 -5.09 14.44
C ALA A 40 22.48 -5.88 14.84
N ASP A 41 22.29 -6.18 16.13
CA ASP A 41 21.20 -7.05 16.61
C ASP A 41 20.51 -6.54 17.88
N ASN A 42 20.80 -5.30 18.29
CA ASN A 42 20.27 -4.64 19.49
C ASN A 42 20.54 -5.38 20.82
N LYS A 43 21.42 -6.38 20.87
CA LYS A 43 21.75 -7.08 22.13
C LYS A 43 22.85 -6.36 22.91
N PRO A 44 22.95 -6.55 24.24
CA PRO A 44 24.15 -6.17 24.98
C PRO A 44 25.38 -6.92 24.45
N ASP A 45 26.44 -6.20 24.12
CA ASP A 45 27.77 -6.75 23.88
C ASP A 45 28.45 -6.93 25.24
N TRP A 46 28.29 -8.12 25.83
CA TRP A 46 28.81 -8.45 27.16
C TRP A 46 30.34 -8.34 27.26
N ALA A 47 31.03 -8.36 26.13
CA ALA A 47 32.48 -8.17 26.06
C ALA A 47 32.89 -6.68 26.11
N LYS A 48 31.95 -5.74 25.92
CA LYS A 48 32.20 -4.30 25.93
C LYS A 48 31.48 -3.62 27.09
N PRO A 49 32.18 -3.34 28.20
CA PRO A 49 31.65 -2.56 29.30
C PRO A 49 31.08 -1.21 28.81
N GLY A 50 29.94 -0.82 29.38
CA GLY A 50 29.29 0.45 29.13
C GLY A 50 29.78 1.55 30.07
N THR A 51 28.94 2.56 30.27
CA THR A 51 29.25 3.76 31.08
C THR A 51 29.49 3.48 32.57
N TYR A 52 28.73 2.57 33.17
CA TYR A 52 28.76 2.24 34.60
C TYR A 52 29.37 0.87 34.83
N ALA A 53 30.45 0.83 35.62
CA ALA A 53 31.14 -0.39 36.03
C ALA A 53 30.50 -1.06 37.26
N THR A 54 29.70 -0.31 38.03
CA THR A 54 28.93 -0.76 39.21
C THR A 54 27.70 0.13 39.36
N ALA A 55 26.64 -0.38 40.01
CA ALA A 55 25.45 0.37 40.46
C ALA A 55 24.92 1.45 39.48
N PRO A 56 24.58 1.10 38.22
CA PRO A 56 24.05 2.07 37.26
C PRO A 56 22.78 2.74 37.79
N PRO A 57 22.58 4.06 37.57
CA PRO A 57 21.36 4.74 37.97
C PRO A 57 20.16 4.16 37.22
N ILE A 58 19.11 3.82 37.97
CA ILE A 58 17.84 3.32 37.45
C ILE A 58 16.79 4.43 37.47
N ALA A 59 16.72 5.23 38.54
CA ALA A 59 15.81 6.37 38.62
C ALA A 59 16.50 7.59 39.21
N ALA A 60 16.20 8.75 38.66
CA ALA A 60 16.70 10.02 39.17
C ALA A 60 15.64 11.11 39.08
N VAL A 61 15.76 12.09 39.97
CA VAL A 61 14.85 13.22 40.06
C VAL A 61 15.61 14.54 40.09
N ARG A 62 14.93 15.62 39.69
CA ARG A 62 15.40 16.99 39.92
C ARG A 62 14.23 17.97 39.93
N SER A 63 14.46 19.15 40.49
CA SER A 63 13.58 20.30 40.29
C SER A 63 13.78 20.89 38.89
N PHE A 64 12.71 21.44 38.30
CA PHE A 64 12.78 22.13 37.01
C PHE A 64 11.76 23.27 36.96
N GLY A 65 12.23 24.51 37.09
CA GLY A 65 11.36 25.67 37.26
C GLY A 65 10.49 25.53 38.51
N LYS A 66 9.17 25.70 38.37
CA LYS A 66 8.17 25.47 39.43
C LYS A 66 7.75 24.00 39.58
N GLY A 67 8.27 23.12 38.70
CA GLY A 67 7.89 21.71 38.63
C GLY A 67 9.03 20.78 39.04
N ARG A 68 8.79 19.49 38.77
CA ARG A 68 9.68 18.38 39.10
C ARG A 68 9.82 17.48 37.87
N VAL A 69 10.97 16.83 37.74
CA VAL A 69 11.24 15.85 36.68
C VAL A 69 11.73 14.56 37.32
N CYS A 70 11.19 13.43 36.86
CA CYS A 70 11.66 12.10 37.19
C CYS A 70 12.01 11.38 35.89
N VAL A 71 13.15 10.71 35.87
CA VAL A 71 13.56 9.80 34.81
C VAL A 71 13.69 8.40 35.38
N LEU A 72 13.20 7.40 34.65
CA LEU A 72 13.21 6.00 35.04
C LEU A 72 13.70 5.14 33.87
N ALA A 73 14.72 4.33 34.12
CA ALA A 73 15.44 3.51 33.15
C ALA A 73 14.69 2.24 32.77
N ALA A 74 13.36 2.26 32.83
CA ALA A 74 12.50 1.14 32.50
C ALA A 74 11.72 1.46 31.21
N PRO A 75 11.68 0.54 30.24
CA PRO A 75 10.77 0.66 29.10
C PRO A 75 9.33 0.81 29.55
N ASN A 76 8.57 1.71 28.92
CA ASN A 76 7.17 2.00 29.24
C ASN A 76 6.26 0.77 29.41
N MET A 77 6.53 -0.30 28.65
CA MET A 77 5.79 -1.57 28.72
C MET A 77 5.87 -2.29 30.06
N HIS A 78 6.95 -2.10 30.82
CA HIS A 78 7.16 -2.73 32.14
C HIS A 78 6.61 -1.91 33.31
N VAL A 79 6.19 -0.67 33.05
CA VAL A 79 5.82 0.30 34.10
C VAL A 79 4.41 0.89 33.96
N PHE A 80 3.89 1.12 32.74
CA PHE A 80 2.51 1.62 32.58
C PHE A 80 1.74 1.14 31.34
N ALA A 81 2.38 0.84 30.21
CA ALA A 81 1.63 0.57 28.96
C ALA A 81 0.80 -0.73 28.97
N ASN A 82 1.18 -1.74 29.74
CA ASN A 82 0.52 -3.06 29.84
C ASN A 82 -0.24 -3.31 31.16
N LEU A 83 -0.50 -2.28 31.96
CA LEU A 83 -1.10 -2.47 33.29
C LEU A 83 -2.52 -3.05 33.15
N GLY A 84 -2.76 -4.20 33.78
CA GLY A 84 -4.04 -4.89 33.71
C GLY A 84 -4.34 -5.58 32.37
N ASN A 85 -3.36 -5.73 31.48
CA ASN A 85 -3.55 -6.45 30.23
C ASN A 85 -3.62 -7.98 30.49
N PRO A 86 -4.76 -8.64 30.23
CA PRO A 86 -4.94 -10.06 30.53
C PRO A 86 -4.07 -10.98 29.65
N LEU A 87 -3.55 -10.48 28.52
CA LEU A 87 -2.64 -11.22 27.66
C LEU A 87 -1.20 -11.26 28.20
N TRP A 88 -0.86 -10.35 29.13
CA TRP A 88 0.49 -10.16 29.67
C TRP A 88 0.51 -9.93 31.19
N PRO A 89 -0.07 -10.84 31.99
CA PRO A 89 -0.26 -10.61 33.43
C PRO A 89 1.03 -10.36 34.22
N HIS A 90 2.20 -10.76 33.68
CA HIS A 90 3.50 -10.64 34.37
C HIS A 90 4.55 -9.80 33.61
N THR A 91 4.15 -8.93 32.66
CA THR A 91 5.11 -8.03 31.98
C THR A 91 5.37 -6.75 32.78
N MET A 92 4.44 -6.37 33.63
CA MET A 92 4.56 -5.25 34.55
C MET A 92 5.36 -5.64 35.78
N GLU A 93 6.13 -4.69 36.31
CA GLU A 93 6.83 -4.78 37.59
C GLU A 93 5.84 -4.68 38.78
N THR A 94 4.82 -5.55 38.82
CA THR A 94 3.77 -5.62 39.85
C THR A 94 4.00 -6.72 40.88
N GLU A 95 4.50 -7.88 40.45
CA GLU A 95 4.60 -9.08 41.29
C GLU A 95 6.05 -9.50 41.56
N GLY A 96 6.98 -9.13 40.67
CA GLY A 96 8.40 -9.51 40.75
C GLY A 96 8.69 -10.89 40.19
N ASP A 97 9.78 -11.49 40.65
CA ASP A 97 10.20 -12.83 40.24
C ASP A 97 9.54 -13.86 41.16
N ALA A 98 8.42 -14.41 40.69
CA ALA A 98 7.63 -15.40 41.42
C ALA A 98 8.39 -16.71 41.68
N GLU A 99 9.32 -17.11 40.80
CA GLU A 99 10.09 -18.36 40.95
C GLU A 99 11.12 -18.24 42.08
N SER A 100 11.75 -17.06 42.21
CA SER A 100 12.69 -16.80 43.31
C SER A 100 12.06 -16.14 44.54
N GLY A 101 10.74 -15.90 44.52
CA GLY A 101 10.01 -15.23 45.59
C GLY A 101 10.40 -13.77 45.82
N LYS A 102 11.07 -13.13 44.85
CA LYS A 102 11.54 -11.74 44.98
C LYS A 102 10.42 -10.79 44.55
N PRO A 103 9.86 -9.97 45.46
CA PRO A 103 8.81 -9.03 45.11
C PRO A 103 9.37 -7.90 44.22
N SER A 104 8.51 -7.34 43.36
CA SER A 104 8.82 -6.08 42.66
C SER A 104 8.02 -4.92 43.22
N HIS A 105 8.71 -3.79 43.40
CA HIS A 105 8.10 -2.52 43.79
C HIS A 105 8.08 -1.50 42.63
N GLY A 106 8.34 -1.93 41.39
CA GLY A 106 8.46 -1.02 40.24
C GLY A 106 7.18 -0.23 39.97
N ASN A 107 6.01 -0.88 39.99
CA ASN A 107 4.73 -0.18 39.86
C ASN A 107 4.52 0.84 40.98
N ARG A 108 4.78 0.44 42.24
CA ARG A 108 4.69 1.34 43.40
C ARG A 108 5.61 2.56 43.24
N LEU A 109 6.84 2.37 42.75
CA LEU A 109 7.77 3.46 42.45
C LEU A 109 7.17 4.43 41.42
N VAL A 110 6.59 3.92 40.35
CA VAL A 110 5.97 4.74 39.28
C VAL A 110 4.77 5.52 39.79
N VAL A 111 3.85 4.88 40.51
CA VAL A 111 2.68 5.55 41.11
C VAL A 111 3.12 6.65 42.07
N ASN A 112 4.12 6.37 42.92
CA ASN A 112 4.67 7.37 43.83
C ASN A 112 5.37 8.51 43.08
N ALA A 113 6.12 8.20 42.01
CA ALA A 113 6.75 9.22 41.18
C ALA A 113 5.70 10.11 40.51
N LEU A 114 4.61 9.55 39.96
CA LEU A 114 3.52 10.32 39.36
C LEU A 114 2.83 11.23 40.40
N ARG A 115 2.59 10.72 41.63
CA ARG A 115 2.05 11.53 42.73
C ARG A 115 3.00 12.68 43.08
N TRP A 116 4.28 12.40 43.26
CA TRP A 116 5.32 13.38 43.57
C TRP A 116 5.50 14.44 42.45
N LEU A 117 5.39 14.04 41.18
CA LEU A 117 5.40 14.95 40.03
C LEU A 117 4.14 15.81 39.96
N GLY A 118 2.99 15.26 40.37
CA GLY A 118 1.70 15.92 40.35
C GLY A 118 1.51 16.95 41.46
N GLU A 119 2.16 16.79 42.62
CA GLU A 119 2.03 17.67 43.78
C GLU A 119 2.15 19.18 43.46
N PRO A 120 3.20 19.68 42.76
CA PRO A 120 3.27 21.10 42.40
C PRO A 120 2.16 21.53 41.45
N SER A 121 1.69 20.62 40.60
CA SER A 121 0.62 20.90 39.63
C SER A 121 -0.74 21.00 40.32
N LEU A 122 -0.98 20.22 41.37
CA LEU A 122 -2.23 20.28 42.15
C LEU A 122 -2.40 21.60 42.91
N ALA A 123 -1.32 22.31 43.20
CA ALA A 123 -1.35 23.64 43.79
C ALA A 123 -1.70 24.76 42.78
N ILE A 124 -1.77 24.43 41.48
CA ILE A 124 -2.14 25.37 40.42
C ILE A 124 -3.64 25.27 40.17
N GLU A 125 -4.36 26.36 40.44
CA GLU A 125 -5.80 26.46 40.17
C GLU A 125 -6.13 26.03 38.73
N GLY A 126 -7.15 25.18 38.57
CA GLY A 126 -7.59 24.65 37.27
C GLY A 126 -6.81 23.43 36.75
N THR A 127 -5.69 23.06 37.36
CA THR A 127 -4.90 21.86 36.94
C THR A 127 -5.46 20.58 37.57
N GLY A 128 -5.40 19.45 36.85
CA GLY A 128 -5.93 18.16 37.35
C GLY A 128 -7.47 18.04 37.31
N THR A 129 -8.14 18.99 36.66
CA THR A 129 -9.62 19.05 36.56
C THR A 129 -10.20 18.27 35.38
N TYR A 130 -9.36 17.57 34.59
CA TYR A 130 -9.82 16.76 33.46
C TYR A 130 -10.83 15.72 33.94
N ARG A 131 -12.03 15.76 33.38
CA ARG A 131 -13.02 14.69 33.50
C ARG A 131 -13.12 14.02 32.14
N ASP A 132 -13.11 12.70 32.14
CA ASP A 132 -13.32 11.96 30.91
C ASP A 132 -14.77 12.16 30.45
N VAL A 133 -14.96 12.91 29.38
CA VAL A 133 -16.25 13.14 28.77
C VAL A 133 -16.32 12.28 27.53
N ALA A 134 -17.26 11.33 27.52
CA ALA A 134 -17.49 10.48 26.35
C ALA A 134 -17.68 11.36 25.11
N PRO A 135 -16.89 11.16 24.04
CA PRO A 135 -17.01 11.99 22.85
C PRO A 135 -18.38 11.78 22.20
N LYS A 136 -19.07 12.88 21.83
CA LYS A 136 -20.32 12.80 21.06
C LYS A 136 -20.10 12.01 19.76
N PRO A 137 -21.01 11.15 19.30
CA PRO A 137 -20.85 10.41 18.05
C PRO A 137 -20.48 11.32 16.87
N VAL A 138 -19.66 10.82 15.93
CA VAL A 138 -19.29 11.60 14.75
C VAL A 138 -20.54 11.80 13.89
N GLN A 139 -20.81 13.04 13.49
CA GLN A 139 -21.87 13.37 12.54
C GLN A 139 -21.26 13.79 11.21
N TYR A 140 -21.58 13.06 10.15
CA TYR A 140 -21.19 13.41 8.79
C TYR A 140 -22.30 14.23 8.12
N PRO A 141 -21.96 15.20 7.26
CA PRO A 141 -22.96 15.97 6.55
C PRO A 141 -23.71 15.09 5.55
N ALA A 142 -25.02 15.32 5.38
CA ALA A 142 -25.83 14.54 4.44
C ALA A 142 -25.48 14.82 2.97
N THR A 143 -24.91 15.99 2.67
CA THR A 143 -24.55 16.45 1.32
C THR A 143 -23.30 17.32 1.36
N VAL A 144 -22.54 17.33 0.26
CA VAL A 144 -21.47 18.30 0.01
C VAL A 144 -21.79 19.18 -1.21
N ASP A 145 -21.29 20.41 -1.19
CA ASP A 145 -21.33 21.35 -2.32
C ASP A 145 -19.89 21.64 -2.77
N TRP A 146 -19.52 21.15 -3.96
CA TRP A 146 -18.20 21.37 -4.55
C TRP A 146 -18.14 22.62 -5.45
N ASP A 147 -19.27 23.25 -5.76
CA ASP A 147 -19.30 24.46 -6.60
C ASP A 147 -18.89 25.70 -5.80
N ARG A 148 -19.04 25.68 -4.46
CA ARG A 148 -18.53 26.75 -3.57
C ARG A 148 -17.00 26.87 -3.59
N HIS A 149 -16.30 25.83 -4.04
CA HIS A 149 -14.84 25.83 -4.15
C HIS A 149 -14.40 26.29 -5.54
N GLN A 150 -13.35 27.11 -5.60
CA GLN A 150 -12.81 27.63 -6.87
C GLN A 150 -11.32 27.29 -7.00
N PHE A 151 -10.86 27.09 -8.24
CA PHE A 151 -9.43 26.99 -8.53
C PHE A 151 -8.82 28.40 -8.49
N ALA A 152 -8.70 28.96 -7.29
CA ALA A 152 -8.21 30.33 -7.07
C ALA A 152 -6.88 30.33 -6.30
N PRO A 153 -5.99 31.32 -6.55
CA PRO A 153 -4.79 31.53 -5.77
C PRO A 153 -5.08 31.76 -4.27
N VAL A 154 -4.15 31.35 -3.41
CA VAL A 154 -4.18 31.70 -1.98
C VAL A 154 -3.85 33.19 -1.83
N ALA A 155 -4.68 33.95 -1.11
CA ALA A 155 -4.27 35.29 -0.67
C ALA A 155 -3.07 35.18 0.29
N PRO A 156 -2.09 36.10 0.23
CA PRO A 156 -0.93 36.07 1.13
C PRO A 156 -1.35 35.96 2.61
N GLY A 157 -0.71 35.05 3.36
CA GLY A 157 -0.95 34.87 4.80
C GLY A 157 -2.10 33.92 5.17
N VAL A 158 -2.91 33.46 4.21
CA VAL A 158 -3.97 32.47 4.48
C VAL A 158 -3.38 31.05 4.42
N LYS A 159 -3.51 30.27 5.50
CA LYS A 159 -3.16 28.85 5.46
C LYS A 159 -4.22 28.11 4.65
N PRO A 160 -3.84 27.39 3.57
CA PRO A 160 -4.79 26.56 2.85
C PRO A 160 -5.39 25.55 3.83
N ASP A 161 -6.70 25.50 3.88
CA ASP A 161 -7.39 24.43 4.58
C ASP A 161 -7.12 23.11 3.86
N GLN A 162 -6.44 22.20 4.55
CA GLN A 162 -6.13 20.88 4.05
C GLN A 162 -7.29 19.88 4.28
N TYR A 163 -8.31 20.23 5.08
CA TYR A 163 -9.28 19.28 5.64
C TYR A 163 -10.75 19.72 5.72
N GLY A 164 -11.15 20.86 5.16
CA GLY A 164 -12.56 21.26 5.00
C GLY A 164 -13.18 22.02 6.18
N ASP A 165 -12.40 22.75 6.97
CA ASP A 165 -12.86 23.57 8.10
C ASP A 165 -13.57 24.89 7.70
N GLY A 166 -13.69 25.17 6.40
CA GLY A 166 -14.51 26.28 5.87
C GLY A 166 -13.73 27.41 5.21
N VAL A 167 -12.40 27.31 5.11
CA VAL A 167 -11.59 28.24 4.29
C VAL A 167 -11.57 27.76 2.83
N PRO A 168 -11.53 28.66 1.83
CA PRO A 168 -11.40 28.27 0.43
C PRO A 168 -10.18 27.37 0.20
N ILE A 169 -10.37 26.24 -0.51
CA ILE A 169 -9.26 25.42 -1.02
C ILE A 169 -8.49 26.30 -2.00
N ALA A 170 -7.26 26.62 -1.64
CA ALA A 170 -6.46 27.56 -2.37
C ALA A 170 -5.30 26.86 -3.09
N PHE A 171 -5.12 27.18 -4.35
CA PHE A 171 -4.15 26.56 -5.25
C PHE A 171 -2.99 27.53 -5.52
N PRO A 172 -1.80 27.07 -5.92
CA PRO A 172 -0.76 28.00 -6.37
C PRO A 172 -1.20 28.73 -7.65
N GLU A 173 -0.65 29.92 -7.85
CA GLU A 173 -0.77 30.61 -9.14
C GLU A 173 -0.21 29.75 -10.29
N SER A 174 -0.78 29.96 -11.48
CA SER A 174 -0.24 29.38 -12.71
C SER A 174 1.13 29.99 -13.00
N ALA A 175 2.19 29.28 -12.64
CA ALA A 175 3.56 29.73 -12.77
C ALA A 175 4.40 28.62 -13.39
N VAL A 176 5.41 29.02 -14.17
CA VAL A 176 6.31 28.07 -14.84
C VAL A 176 7.09 27.23 -13.83
N GLY A 177 7.42 27.79 -12.66
CA GLY A 177 8.36 27.21 -11.71
C GLY A 177 9.81 27.52 -12.10
N VAL A 178 10.75 26.91 -11.38
CA VAL A 178 12.19 27.00 -11.65
C VAL A 178 12.69 25.73 -12.30
N LYS A 179 13.57 25.88 -13.29
CA LYS A 179 14.14 24.78 -14.07
C LYS A 179 15.44 24.30 -13.44
N GLY A 180 15.76 23.02 -13.62
CA GLY A 180 17.08 22.49 -13.29
C GLY A 180 17.43 21.23 -14.05
N LEU A 181 18.70 20.86 -13.92
CA LEU A 181 19.35 19.79 -14.67
C LEU A 181 19.92 18.76 -13.69
N ILE A 182 19.84 17.48 -14.05
CA ILE A 182 20.39 16.36 -13.26
C ILE A 182 21.25 15.53 -14.21
N GLY A 183 22.51 15.29 -13.83
CA GLY A 183 23.45 14.49 -14.64
C GLY A 183 24.80 15.13 -14.92
N ALA A 184 25.23 16.14 -14.15
CA ALA A 184 26.49 16.84 -14.42
C ALA A 184 27.72 16.13 -13.85
N HIS A 185 28.81 16.07 -14.62
CA HIS A 185 30.09 15.46 -14.23
C HIS A 185 31.20 16.52 -14.24
N THR A 186 31.96 16.64 -13.16
CA THR A 186 33.04 17.62 -13.02
C THR A 186 34.39 17.04 -13.42
N ALA A 187 35.44 17.87 -13.37
CA ALA A 187 36.83 17.43 -13.51
C ALA A 187 37.32 16.47 -12.41
N LEU A 188 36.48 16.15 -11.41
CA LEU A 188 36.78 15.11 -10.43
C LEU A 188 36.69 13.69 -11.03
N THR A 189 36.06 13.51 -12.19
CA THR A 189 35.96 12.22 -12.89
C THR A 189 36.16 12.38 -14.41
N ASP A 190 35.18 12.02 -15.26
CA ASP A 190 35.22 12.07 -16.73
C ASP A 190 34.70 13.40 -17.32
N GLY A 191 34.41 14.38 -16.46
CA GLY A 191 33.92 15.69 -16.86
C GLY A 191 35.03 16.74 -17.03
N LYS A 192 34.60 17.97 -17.30
CA LYS A 192 35.45 19.17 -17.40
C LYS A 192 34.88 20.27 -16.52
N GLY A 193 35.74 21.13 -16.00
CA GLY A 193 35.36 22.26 -15.16
C GLY A 193 34.98 21.88 -13.73
N THR A 194 34.81 22.89 -12.91
CA THR A 194 34.46 22.80 -11.49
C THR A 194 32.95 22.96 -11.27
N VAL A 195 32.46 22.64 -10.07
CA VAL A 195 31.07 22.95 -9.67
C VAL A 195 30.72 24.42 -9.93
N ALA A 196 31.64 25.36 -9.69
CA ALA A 196 31.42 26.78 -9.90
C ALA A 196 31.20 27.11 -11.39
N ASP A 197 31.99 26.51 -12.29
CA ASP A 197 31.84 26.70 -13.74
C ASP A 197 30.49 26.21 -14.24
N TYR A 198 30.05 25.05 -13.75
CA TYR A 198 28.73 24.50 -14.03
C TYR A 198 27.60 25.38 -13.51
N VAL A 199 27.73 25.96 -12.31
CA VAL A 199 26.74 26.88 -11.74
C VAL A 199 26.62 28.15 -12.59
N VAL A 200 27.74 28.71 -13.05
CA VAL A 200 27.76 29.87 -13.97
C VAL A 200 27.03 29.52 -15.27
N ALA A 201 27.37 28.38 -15.89
CA ALA A 201 26.72 27.92 -17.11
C ALA A 201 25.22 27.66 -16.92
N ALA A 202 24.83 27.05 -15.80
CA ALA A 202 23.45 26.76 -15.44
C ALA A 202 22.63 28.05 -15.28
N ARG A 203 23.16 29.07 -14.59
CA ARG A 203 22.49 30.38 -14.46
C ARG A 203 22.32 31.06 -15.80
N LYS A 204 23.35 31.04 -16.65
CA LYS A 204 23.31 31.57 -18.02
C LYS A 204 22.23 30.87 -18.86
N ALA A 205 22.02 29.56 -18.64
CA ALA A 205 20.97 28.78 -19.28
C ALA A 205 19.58 28.95 -18.63
N GLY A 206 19.42 29.81 -17.63
CA GLY A 206 18.14 30.06 -16.94
C GLY A 206 17.75 28.99 -15.92
N LEU A 207 18.67 28.11 -15.52
CA LEU A 207 18.44 27.12 -14.47
C LEU A 207 18.59 27.76 -13.08
N ARG A 208 17.99 27.12 -12.08
CA ARG A 208 18.10 27.49 -10.65
C ARG A 208 18.55 26.33 -9.77
N PHE A 209 18.72 25.15 -10.34
CA PHE A 209 19.43 24.09 -9.68
C PHE A 209 20.16 23.20 -10.68
N ILE A 210 21.23 22.55 -10.20
CA ILE A 210 21.98 21.54 -10.94
C ILE A 210 22.36 20.40 -9.98
N VAL A 211 22.29 19.18 -10.47
CA VAL A 211 22.66 17.98 -9.70
C VAL A 211 23.82 17.28 -10.41
N PHE A 212 24.88 17.05 -9.64
CA PHE A 212 26.04 16.31 -10.08
C PHE A 212 25.84 14.82 -9.83
N THR A 213 26.35 13.99 -10.72
CA THR A 213 26.21 12.54 -10.66
C THR A 213 27.51 11.87 -11.07
N GLU A 214 28.57 12.10 -10.29
CA GLU A 214 29.90 11.59 -10.63
C GLU A 214 29.89 10.04 -10.76
N PRO A 215 30.50 9.45 -11.81
CA PRO A 215 30.65 8.00 -11.94
C PRO A 215 31.44 7.45 -10.76
N LEU A 216 30.78 6.67 -9.91
CA LEU A 216 31.33 6.20 -8.65
C LEU A 216 32.61 5.37 -8.83
N GLU A 217 32.70 4.60 -9.92
CA GLU A 217 33.89 3.81 -10.27
C GLU A 217 35.14 4.64 -10.63
N GLN A 218 35.00 5.96 -10.81
CA GLN A 218 36.10 6.89 -11.07
C GLN A 218 36.33 7.89 -9.92
N LEU A 219 35.52 7.81 -8.87
CA LEU A 219 35.53 8.76 -7.77
C LEU A 219 36.25 8.14 -6.57
N THR A 220 36.98 8.94 -5.81
CA THR A 220 37.52 8.55 -4.50
C THR A 220 36.66 9.09 -3.35
N PRO A 221 36.80 8.53 -2.12
CA PRO A 221 36.12 9.09 -0.95
C PRO A 221 36.44 10.59 -0.72
N ALA A 222 37.68 11.01 -0.98
CA ALA A 222 38.10 12.40 -0.80
C ALA A 222 37.49 13.33 -1.85
N GLU A 223 37.43 12.91 -3.12
CA GLU A 223 36.80 13.68 -4.19
C GLU A 223 35.29 13.81 -3.99
N LEU A 224 34.62 12.77 -3.47
CA LEU A 224 33.21 12.90 -3.10
C LEU A 224 33.00 13.96 -2.00
N GLN A 225 33.87 14.00 -0.99
CA GLN A 225 33.82 15.05 0.03
C GLN A 225 34.10 16.44 -0.55
N GLN A 226 35.01 16.54 -1.52
CA GLN A 226 35.26 17.77 -2.26
C GLN A 226 34.02 18.22 -3.05
N LEU A 227 33.32 17.29 -3.72
CA LEU A 227 32.06 17.57 -4.42
C LEU A 227 30.98 18.08 -3.44
N HIS A 228 30.82 17.43 -2.29
CA HIS A 228 29.90 17.88 -1.23
C HIS A 228 30.20 19.30 -0.79
N ALA A 229 31.46 19.61 -0.46
CA ALA A 229 31.87 20.94 -0.02
C ALA A 229 31.64 22.00 -1.11
N ALA A 230 31.97 21.69 -2.37
CA ALA A 230 31.78 22.60 -3.49
C ALA A 230 30.29 22.87 -3.77
N CYS A 231 29.44 21.83 -3.72
CA CYS A 231 27.99 21.96 -3.86
C CYS A 231 27.38 22.75 -2.70
N ALA A 232 27.78 22.47 -1.46
CA ALA A 232 27.32 23.21 -0.28
C ALA A 232 27.68 24.71 -0.38
N LYS A 233 28.91 25.03 -0.82
CA LYS A 233 29.34 26.41 -1.06
C LYS A 233 28.51 27.10 -2.14
N ALA A 234 28.31 26.46 -3.30
CA ALA A 234 27.49 27.00 -4.37
C ALA A 234 26.01 27.19 -3.97
N SER A 235 25.54 26.36 -3.05
CA SER A 235 24.18 26.37 -2.49
C SER A 235 23.98 27.39 -1.36
N GLN A 236 25.01 28.16 -0.97
CA GLN A 236 24.87 29.28 -0.02
C GLN A 236 24.05 30.44 -0.60
N ASP A 237 24.01 30.58 -1.94
CA ASP A 237 23.09 31.51 -2.59
C ASP A 237 21.65 30.98 -2.45
N PRO A 238 20.73 31.73 -1.81
CA PRO A 238 19.33 31.31 -1.68
C PRO A 238 18.60 31.18 -3.03
N GLN A 239 19.13 31.75 -4.11
CA GLN A 239 18.55 31.71 -5.46
C GLN A 239 19.03 30.53 -6.31
N PHE A 240 19.91 29.67 -5.80
CA PHE A 240 20.41 28.51 -6.54
C PHE A 240 20.71 27.30 -5.65
N VAL A 241 20.58 26.10 -6.20
CA VAL A 241 20.96 24.85 -5.51
C VAL A 241 21.88 24.01 -6.39
N ALA A 242 23.08 23.73 -5.90
CA ALA A 242 23.95 22.67 -6.40
C ALA A 242 23.83 21.45 -5.48
N CYS A 243 23.56 20.28 -6.02
CA CYS A 243 23.36 19.06 -5.25
C CYS A 243 24.42 18.00 -5.64
N PRO A 244 25.15 17.43 -4.66
CA PRO A 244 26.11 16.36 -4.92
C PRO A 244 25.38 15.03 -5.15
N GLY A 245 26.00 14.14 -5.90
CA GLY A 245 25.45 12.83 -6.21
C GLY A 245 26.43 11.99 -7.02
N VAL A 246 26.03 10.75 -7.25
CA VAL A 246 26.83 9.74 -7.97
C VAL A 246 25.97 9.00 -8.98
N GLU A 247 26.61 8.50 -10.03
CA GLU A 247 26.09 7.38 -10.80
C GLU A 247 26.81 6.09 -10.41
N PHE A 248 26.12 4.96 -10.43
CA PHE A 248 26.75 3.67 -10.18
C PHE A 248 26.07 2.55 -10.97
N THR A 249 26.80 1.47 -11.23
CA THR A 249 26.29 0.27 -11.87
C THR A 249 26.00 -0.79 -10.81
N ASP A 250 24.83 -1.44 -10.85
CA ASP A 250 24.55 -2.57 -9.98
C ASP A 250 25.05 -3.90 -10.56
N VAL A 251 24.91 -4.99 -9.81
CA VAL A 251 25.30 -6.35 -10.25
C VAL A 251 24.53 -6.88 -11.45
N LEU A 252 23.41 -6.26 -11.83
CA LEU A 252 22.64 -6.61 -13.02
C LEU A 252 23.04 -5.79 -14.25
N GLY A 253 23.97 -4.84 -14.09
CA GLY A 253 24.37 -3.92 -15.14
C GLY A 253 23.43 -2.72 -15.30
N ASN A 254 22.51 -2.49 -14.35
CA ASN A 254 21.67 -1.30 -14.37
C ASN A 254 22.48 -0.09 -13.90
N ARG A 255 22.36 1.02 -14.63
CA ARG A 255 22.99 2.30 -14.26
C ARG A 255 22.02 3.18 -13.48
N TRP A 256 22.35 3.44 -12.23
CA TRP A 256 21.58 4.26 -11.30
C TRP A 256 22.19 5.65 -11.17
N ALA A 257 21.36 6.63 -10.81
CA ALA A 257 21.79 7.92 -10.28
C ALA A 257 21.21 8.08 -8.87
N ALA A 258 22.02 8.52 -7.91
CA ALA A 258 21.61 8.84 -6.54
C ALA A 258 22.20 10.19 -6.15
N TRP A 259 21.42 11.05 -5.49
CA TRP A 259 21.86 12.41 -5.17
C TRP A 259 21.30 12.91 -3.85
N GLY A 260 21.95 13.88 -3.22
CA GLY A 260 21.55 14.45 -1.94
C GLY A 260 22.72 14.58 -0.97
N GLU A 261 22.53 15.34 0.11
CA GLU A 261 23.60 15.71 1.04
C GLU A 261 24.12 14.52 1.87
N LYS A 262 23.38 13.39 1.90
CA LYS A 262 23.81 12.16 2.59
C LYS A 262 24.27 11.05 1.64
N VAL A 263 24.44 11.33 0.35
CA VAL A 263 25.09 10.36 -0.53
C VAL A 263 26.54 10.17 -0.06
N ILE A 264 26.91 8.93 0.21
CA ILE A 264 28.25 8.58 0.70
C ILE A 264 29.01 7.72 -0.31
N TYR A 265 30.32 7.66 -0.14
CA TYR A 265 31.13 6.66 -0.82
C TYR A 265 30.89 5.30 -0.12
N PRO A 266 30.52 4.23 -0.85
CA PRO A 266 30.15 2.99 -0.22
C PRO A 266 31.36 2.29 0.43
N PRO A 267 31.18 1.68 1.62
CA PRO A 267 32.16 0.75 2.15
C PRO A 267 32.23 -0.51 1.27
N ALA A 268 33.39 -1.18 1.27
CA ALA A 268 33.58 -2.40 0.48
C ALA A 268 32.68 -3.56 0.97
N THR A 269 32.49 -3.68 2.28
CA THR A 269 31.78 -4.80 2.91
C THR A 269 30.65 -4.36 3.84
N PHE A 270 29.70 -5.27 4.06
CA PHE A 270 28.59 -5.14 5.01
C PHE A 270 28.48 -6.41 5.87
N ALA A 271 28.58 -6.27 7.19
CA ALA A 271 28.41 -7.37 8.12
C ALA A 271 26.94 -7.50 8.55
N TYR A 272 26.31 -8.66 8.30
CA TYR A 272 24.93 -8.94 8.67
C TYR A 272 24.71 -10.39 9.08
N ARG A 273 24.17 -10.58 10.30
CA ARG A 273 23.90 -11.91 10.89
C ARG A 273 25.12 -12.85 10.89
N GLY A 274 26.30 -12.30 11.23
CA GLY A 274 27.55 -13.08 11.32
C GLY A 274 28.16 -13.46 9.97
N ARG A 275 27.77 -12.78 8.88
CA ARG A 275 28.35 -12.94 7.54
C ARG A 275 28.77 -11.59 6.99
N ASP A 276 29.84 -11.58 6.21
CA ASP A 276 30.30 -10.42 5.47
C ASP A 276 29.88 -10.53 4.01
N TYR A 277 29.23 -9.48 3.52
CA TYR A 277 28.79 -9.38 2.14
C TYR A 277 29.59 -8.30 1.42
N THR A 278 29.90 -8.51 0.15
CA THR A 278 30.40 -7.44 -0.73
C THR A 278 29.28 -6.42 -0.93
N LEU A 279 29.55 -5.15 -0.62
CA LEU A 279 28.67 -4.03 -0.92
C LEU A 279 29.19 -3.31 -2.17
N TRP A 280 30.49 -3.02 -2.22
CA TRP A 280 31.16 -2.33 -3.32
C TRP A 280 32.48 -3.01 -3.65
N ASP A 281 32.72 -3.31 -4.94
CA ASP A 281 33.94 -3.98 -5.42
C ASP A 281 34.89 -3.05 -6.20
N GLY A 282 34.64 -1.74 -6.19
CA GLY A 282 35.37 -0.76 -6.99
C GLY A 282 34.78 -0.53 -8.39
N GLN A 283 33.78 -1.30 -8.81
CA GLN A 283 33.12 -1.18 -10.12
C GLN A 283 31.60 -1.21 -10.04
N ARG A 284 31.04 -2.02 -9.13
CA ARG A 284 29.61 -2.28 -9.00
C ARG A 284 29.15 -2.27 -7.55
N VAL A 285 27.95 -1.74 -7.34
CA VAL A 285 27.23 -1.84 -6.07
C VAL A 285 26.44 -3.15 -6.04
N TRP A 286 26.85 -4.08 -5.18
CA TRP A 286 26.27 -5.41 -5.03
C TRP A 286 24.96 -5.41 -4.25
N LEU A 287 24.87 -4.52 -3.25
CA LEU A 287 23.77 -4.44 -2.30
C LEU A 287 23.11 -3.06 -2.38
N THR A 288 22.42 -2.78 -3.49
CA THR A 288 21.81 -1.46 -3.73
C THR A 288 20.86 -1.06 -2.60
N GLY A 289 20.02 -1.97 -2.09
CA GLY A 289 19.13 -1.67 -0.96
C GLY A 289 19.87 -1.26 0.31
N HIS A 290 21.03 -1.86 0.61
CA HIS A 290 21.85 -1.43 1.75
C HIS A 290 22.58 -0.11 1.47
N TYR A 291 23.05 0.11 0.24
CA TYR A 291 23.65 1.40 -0.14
C TYR A 291 22.65 2.54 0.01
N GLU A 292 21.40 2.36 -0.43
CA GLU A 292 20.33 3.32 -0.21
C GLU A 292 20.06 3.56 1.27
N HIS A 293 20.08 2.51 2.10
CA HIS A 293 19.94 2.64 3.54
C HIS A 293 21.07 3.50 4.16
N LEU A 294 22.33 3.27 3.76
CA LEU A 294 23.48 4.05 4.22
C LEU A 294 23.40 5.51 3.78
N CYS A 295 22.88 5.76 2.57
CA CYS A 295 22.60 7.11 2.10
C CYS A 295 21.40 7.75 2.83
N GLY A 296 20.65 7.00 3.63
CA GLY A 296 19.45 7.50 4.30
C GLY A 296 18.25 7.66 3.36
N PHE A 297 18.17 6.81 2.33
CA PHE A 297 17.11 6.75 1.33
C PHE A 297 16.93 8.07 0.56
N ARG A 298 18.05 8.63 0.07
CA ARG A 298 18.03 9.82 -0.75
C ARG A 298 17.42 9.55 -2.13
N PRO A 299 17.02 10.59 -2.87
CA PRO A 299 16.48 10.41 -4.21
C PRO A 299 17.44 9.60 -5.08
N ASN A 300 16.92 8.55 -5.69
CA ASN A 300 17.63 7.72 -6.65
C ASN A 300 16.70 7.29 -7.78
N ALA A 301 17.29 6.95 -8.93
CA ALA A 301 16.58 6.55 -10.13
C ALA A 301 17.43 5.66 -11.04
N LEU A 302 16.80 4.69 -11.70
CA LEU A 302 17.36 3.96 -12.84
C LEU A 302 17.31 4.84 -14.10
N ILE A 303 18.44 4.95 -14.82
CA ILE A 303 18.56 5.78 -16.03
C ILE A 303 17.84 5.16 -17.23
N ASP A 304 18.06 3.87 -17.49
CA ASP A 304 17.47 3.15 -18.63
C ASP A 304 16.82 1.84 -18.17
N TYR A 305 15.49 1.77 -18.22
CA TYR A 305 14.76 0.56 -17.82
C TYR A 305 14.89 -0.60 -18.80
N ARG A 306 15.40 -0.36 -20.02
CA ARG A 306 15.65 -1.45 -20.97
C ARG A 306 16.78 -2.35 -20.48
N THR A 307 17.72 -1.85 -19.68
CA THR A 307 18.75 -2.71 -19.06
C THR A 307 18.10 -3.67 -18.08
N LEU A 308 17.15 -3.20 -17.28
CA LEU A 308 16.41 -4.05 -16.35
C LEU A 308 15.57 -5.11 -17.08
N ALA A 309 14.94 -4.74 -18.20
CA ALA A 309 14.15 -5.67 -19.02
C ALA A 309 15.03 -6.71 -19.75
N LYS A 310 16.28 -6.37 -20.06
CA LYS A 310 17.28 -7.30 -20.65
C LYS A 310 17.98 -8.14 -19.58
N ALA A 311 18.12 -7.61 -18.37
CA ALA A 311 18.58 -8.37 -17.22
C ALA A 311 17.56 -9.46 -16.92
N PRO A 312 17.99 -10.60 -16.37
CA PRO A 312 17.06 -11.60 -15.88
C PRO A 312 16.43 -11.07 -14.59
N ALA A 313 15.54 -10.08 -14.64
CA ALA A 313 14.89 -9.47 -13.47
C ALA A 313 13.52 -8.90 -13.87
N ASP A 314 12.64 -8.70 -12.89
CA ASP A 314 11.33 -8.09 -13.12
C ASP A 314 11.25 -6.71 -12.47
N ARG A 315 10.68 -5.74 -13.20
CA ARG A 315 10.44 -4.39 -12.72
C ARG A 315 9.55 -4.34 -11.48
N THR A 316 8.68 -5.32 -11.22
CA THR A 316 7.90 -5.38 -9.98
C THR A 316 8.78 -5.54 -8.76
N ASN A 317 9.97 -6.14 -8.87
CA ASN A 317 10.85 -6.44 -7.75
C ASN A 317 11.85 -5.32 -7.44
N MET A 318 11.51 -4.06 -7.74
CA MET A 318 12.39 -2.92 -7.49
C MET A 318 12.18 -2.37 -6.07
N TRP A 319 13.26 -2.34 -5.30
CA TRP A 319 13.30 -1.89 -3.91
C TRP A 319 13.93 -0.50 -3.81
N TRP A 320 13.46 0.33 -2.88
CA TRP A 320 14.12 1.59 -2.49
C TRP A 320 14.37 2.57 -3.63
N PHE A 321 13.40 2.68 -4.53
CA PHE A 321 13.46 3.56 -5.68
C PHE A 321 12.41 4.67 -5.54
N PHE A 322 12.84 5.93 -5.66
CA PHE A 322 12.02 7.08 -5.23
C PHE A 322 11.77 8.12 -6.33
N ARG A 323 12.48 8.02 -7.46
CA ARG A 323 12.38 8.97 -8.59
C ARG A 323 12.43 8.24 -9.91
N LEU A 324 11.60 8.61 -10.87
CA LEU A 324 11.67 8.04 -12.22
C LEU A 324 12.08 9.11 -13.22
N PHE A 325 12.93 8.73 -14.18
CA PHE A 325 13.33 9.56 -15.30
C PHE A 325 12.51 9.23 -16.55
N PRO A 326 11.41 9.95 -16.92
CA PRO A 326 10.67 9.67 -18.13
C PRO A 326 11.54 9.81 -19.37
N PHE A 327 12.50 10.73 -19.34
CA PHE A 327 13.48 10.92 -20.39
C PHE A 327 14.88 10.99 -19.80
N ALA A 328 15.79 10.23 -20.40
CA ALA A 328 17.22 10.24 -20.10
C ALA A 328 18.04 10.56 -21.35
N TYR A 329 19.01 11.46 -21.26
CA TYR A 329 19.84 11.92 -22.37
C TYR A 329 21.34 11.81 -22.06
N ASN A 330 22.14 11.78 -23.13
CA ASN A 330 23.58 12.02 -23.11
C ASN A 330 23.86 13.22 -24.02
N GLY A 331 24.17 14.38 -23.43
CA GLY A 331 24.09 15.66 -24.12
C GLY A 331 22.66 15.90 -24.65
N THR A 332 22.52 16.01 -25.97
CA THR A 332 21.22 16.19 -26.65
C THR A 332 20.64 14.89 -27.21
N THR A 333 21.36 13.76 -27.09
CA THR A 333 20.93 12.46 -27.63
C THR A 333 20.07 11.72 -26.63
N LEU A 334 18.86 11.33 -27.02
CA LEU A 334 17.96 10.53 -26.18
C LEU A 334 18.56 9.13 -25.96
N VAL A 335 18.79 8.77 -24.71
CA VAL A 335 19.26 7.45 -24.30
C VAL A 335 18.09 6.56 -23.96
N ALA A 336 17.09 7.05 -23.21
CA ALA A 336 15.91 6.26 -22.83
C ALA A 336 14.63 7.10 -22.77
N ASP A 337 13.54 6.54 -23.29
CA ASP A 337 12.16 6.97 -23.04
C ASP A 337 11.52 5.93 -22.10
N ASN A 338 11.30 6.32 -20.85
CA ASN A 338 10.74 5.48 -19.80
C ASN A 338 9.30 5.90 -19.43
N VAL A 339 8.57 6.62 -20.30
CA VAL A 339 7.18 7.04 -19.99
C VAL A 339 6.28 5.84 -19.67
N ASP A 340 6.41 4.73 -20.39
CA ASP A 340 5.64 3.51 -20.09
C ASP A 340 5.97 2.94 -18.71
N GLN A 341 7.19 3.16 -18.22
CA GLN A 341 7.59 2.74 -16.87
C GLN A 341 7.02 3.66 -15.80
N TRP A 342 6.91 4.96 -16.09
CA TRP A 342 6.16 5.89 -15.24
C TRP A 342 4.72 5.41 -15.07
N LEU A 343 4.02 5.17 -16.18
CA LEU A 343 2.63 4.75 -16.16
C LEU A 343 2.44 3.38 -15.48
N PHE A 344 3.34 2.43 -15.73
CA PHE A 344 3.32 1.13 -15.04
C PHE A 344 3.50 1.29 -13.53
N ALA A 345 4.48 2.09 -13.10
CA ALA A 345 4.84 2.19 -11.70
C ALA A 345 3.74 2.89 -10.87
N LEU A 346 2.96 3.78 -11.49
CA LEU A 346 1.72 4.32 -10.91
C LEU A 346 0.65 3.22 -10.69
N ARG A 347 0.44 2.32 -11.68
CA ARG A 347 -0.48 1.17 -11.50
C ARG A 347 0.02 0.23 -10.40
N ASP A 348 1.33 0.07 -10.29
CA ASP A 348 1.99 -0.70 -9.25
C ASP A 348 1.96 0.00 -7.87
N LEU A 349 1.18 1.08 -7.71
CA LEU A 349 0.91 1.81 -6.47
C LEU A 349 2.15 2.48 -5.87
N ARG A 350 3.20 2.71 -6.66
CA ARG A 350 4.43 3.30 -6.14
C ARG A 350 4.28 4.79 -5.93
N TRP A 351 4.79 5.25 -4.79
CA TRP A 351 4.95 6.67 -4.53
C TRP A 351 6.29 7.10 -5.11
N MET A 352 6.26 7.86 -6.20
CA MET A 352 7.47 8.33 -6.87
C MET A 352 7.25 9.74 -7.41
N ASP A 353 8.32 10.51 -7.50
CA ASP A 353 8.32 11.77 -8.23
C ASP A 353 9.06 11.65 -9.56
N LEU A 354 8.82 12.61 -10.44
CA LEU A 354 9.49 12.70 -11.73
C LEU A 354 10.74 13.56 -11.68
N ALA A 355 11.72 13.19 -12.49
CA ALA A 355 12.90 13.95 -12.77
C ALA A 355 13.30 13.75 -14.24
N SER A 356 14.09 14.62 -14.82
CA SER A 356 14.76 14.40 -16.11
C SER A 356 16.22 14.06 -15.84
N PHE A 357 16.81 13.21 -16.65
CA PHE A 357 18.25 12.95 -16.56
C PHE A 357 18.94 13.37 -17.87
N THR A 358 20.03 14.11 -17.78
CA THR A 358 20.85 14.48 -18.92
C THR A 358 22.32 14.48 -18.51
N ARG A 359 23.08 13.50 -19.01
CA ARG A 359 24.52 13.45 -18.77
C ARG A 359 25.21 14.61 -19.50
N VAL A 360 25.91 15.46 -18.76
CA VAL A 360 26.74 16.55 -19.29
C VAL A 360 28.14 16.49 -18.70
N ARG A 361 29.15 16.58 -19.56
CA ARG A 361 30.58 16.43 -19.23
C ARG A 361 31.38 17.72 -19.40
N SER A 362 30.75 18.83 -19.77
CA SER A 362 31.38 20.14 -19.68
C SER A 362 30.37 21.26 -19.44
N PRO A 363 30.79 22.43 -18.90
CA PRO A 363 29.90 23.57 -18.69
C PRO A 363 29.23 24.06 -19.99
N GLU A 364 29.89 23.94 -21.13
CA GLU A 364 29.36 24.35 -22.44
C GLU A 364 28.14 23.50 -22.87
N GLN A 365 28.06 22.26 -22.39
CA GLN A 365 26.93 21.36 -22.69
C GLN A 365 25.67 21.68 -21.90
N VAL A 366 25.76 22.50 -20.83
CA VAL A 366 24.63 22.81 -19.96
C VAL A 366 23.51 23.54 -20.71
N ALA A 367 23.83 24.50 -21.57
CA ALA A 367 22.82 25.24 -22.32
C ALA A 367 22.08 24.37 -23.36
N PRO A 368 22.77 23.58 -24.22
CA PRO A 368 22.10 22.60 -25.08
C PRO A 368 21.25 21.57 -24.31
N ALA A 369 21.74 21.09 -23.17
CA ALA A 369 20.99 20.16 -22.32
C ALA A 369 19.72 20.79 -21.74
N ALA A 370 19.81 22.03 -21.25
CA ALA A 370 18.67 22.80 -20.73
C ALA A 370 17.61 23.08 -21.81
N ALA A 371 18.02 23.21 -23.07
CA ALA A 371 17.11 23.34 -24.21
C ALA A 371 16.47 22.01 -24.64
N THR A 372 17.09 20.88 -24.29
CA THR A 372 16.64 19.53 -24.68
C THR A 372 15.57 19.00 -23.74
N CYS A 373 15.87 18.93 -22.44
CA CYS A 373 14.94 18.43 -21.43
C CYS A 373 15.37 18.89 -20.03
N VAL A 374 14.42 19.37 -19.23
CA VAL A 374 14.66 19.83 -17.86
C VAL A 374 13.60 19.31 -16.90
N THR A 375 13.98 19.28 -15.62
CA THR A 375 13.04 19.13 -14.51
C THR A 375 12.60 20.51 -14.08
N VAL A 376 11.31 20.66 -13.80
CA VAL A 376 10.75 21.91 -13.31
C VAL A 376 10.07 21.67 -11.98
N VAL A 377 10.36 22.54 -11.01
CA VAL A 377 9.79 22.50 -9.66
C VAL A 377 9.29 23.88 -9.27
N ARG A 378 8.43 23.97 -8.26
CA ARG A 378 7.72 25.21 -7.90
C ARG A 378 8.62 26.44 -7.72
N ASN A 379 9.68 26.33 -6.92
CA ASN A 379 10.64 27.41 -6.65
C ASN A 379 11.95 26.83 -6.07
N VAL A 380 12.95 27.68 -5.82
CA VAL A 380 14.28 27.25 -5.35
C VAL A 380 14.24 26.62 -3.96
N GLU A 381 13.41 27.15 -3.05
CA GLU A 381 13.24 26.59 -1.71
C GLU A 381 12.69 25.15 -1.78
N GLN A 382 11.68 24.92 -2.62
CA GLN A 382 11.11 23.59 -2.82
C GLN A 382 12.05 22.68 -3.60
N ALA A 383 12.88 23.20 -4.52
CA ALA A 383 13.94 22.45 -5.18
C ALA A 383 14.92 21.90 -4.14
N ARG A 384 15.39 22.74 -3.21
CA ARG A 384 16.32 22.35 -2.14
C ARG A 384 15.78 21.21 -1.30
N LYS A 385 14.51 21.33 -0.86
CA LYS A 385 13.83 20.28 -0.08
C LYS A 385 13.70 19.00 -0.91
N TRP A 386 13.20 19.10 -2.13
CA TRP A 386 12.92 17.96 -3.01
C TRP A 386 14.16 17.16 -3.42
N LEU A 387 15.28 17.85 -3.65
CA LEU A 387 16.56 17.22 -3.99
C LEU A 387 17.18 16.46 -2.81
N ASP A 388 16.75 16.75 -1.58
CA ASP A 388 17.23 16.10 -0.36
C ASP A 388 16.10 15.38 0.41
N THR A 389 14.97 15.05 -0.22
CA THR A 389 13.91 14.29 0.48
C THR A 389 14.37 12.87 0.79
N ARG A 390 14.01 12.37 1.98
CA ARG A 390 14.02 10.93 2.25
C ARG A 390 12.81 10.28 1.57
N CYS A 391 13.05 9.33 0.67
CA CYS A 391 12.02 8.70 -0.15
C CYS A 391 11.19 9.70 -0.99
N ALA A 392 10.22 9.20 -1.76
CA ALA A 392 9.22 10.07 -2.39
C ALA A 392 8.10 10.42 -1.39
N SER A 393 7.53 11.62 -1.52
CA SER A 393 6.41 12.06 -0.69
C SER A 393 5.13 12.18 -1.51
N TYR A 394 4.04 11.67 -0.93
CA TYR A 394 2.69 11.68 -1.51
C TYR A 394 2.22 13.07 -1.96
N ASN A 395 2.61 14.12 -1.23
CA ASN A 395 2.17 15.50 -1.46
C ASN A 395 3.34 16.48 -1.43
N HIS A 396 4.47 16.14 -2.07
CA HIS A 396 5.62 17.03 -2.02
C HIS A 396 5.27 18.42 -2.65
N PRO A 397 5.48 19.54 -1.93
CA PRO A 397 5.14 20.88 -2.40
C PRO A 397 5.93 21.36 -3.63
N ALA A 398 6.99 20.65 -4.01
CA ALA A 398 7.78 20.95 -5.21
C ALA A 398 7.04 20.69 -6.53
N ARG A 399 6.07 19.76 -6.53
CA ARG A 399 5.21 19.43 -7.69
C ARG A 399 5.99 19.27 -9.00
N PRO A 400 6.97 18.35 -9.08
CA PRO A 400 7.86 18.26 -10.22
C PRO A 400 7.12 17.85 -11.51
N TYR A 401 7.58 18.39 -12.63
CA TYR A 401 7.26 17.88 -13.97
C TYR A 401 8.51 17.91 -14.84
N VAL A 402 8.48 17.14 -15.91
CA VAL A 402 9.59 17.04 -16.88
C VAL A 402 9.13 17.61 -18.21
N THR A 403 9.99 18.36 -18.89
CA THR A 403 9.63 18.99 -20.15
C THR A 403 10.78 19.10 -21.14
N GLN A 404 10.47 18.87 -22.42
CA GLN A 404 11.30 19.18 -23.59
C GLN A 404 10.96 20.56 -24.21
N GLY A 405 10.07 21.34 -23.60
CA GLY A 405 9.58 22.62 -24.13
C GLY A 405 8.23 23.02 -23.53
N PRO A 406 7.15 22.22 -23.70
CA PRO A 406 5.82 22.56 -23.18
C PRO A 406 5.79 22.70 -21.66
N LEU A 407 5.10 23.69 -21.13
CA LEU A 407 5.03 24.00 -19.71
C LEU A 407 3.71 23.51 -19.12
N VAL A 408 3.78 22.90 -17.94
CA VAL A 408 2.61 22.60 -17.11
C VAL A 408 2.52 23.69 -16.05
N LEU A 409 1.64 24.67 -16.26
CA LEU A 409 1.47 25.83 -15.38
C LEU A 409 0.55 25.51 -14.20
N PHE A 410 -0.41 24.60 -14.41
CA PHE A 410 -1.37 24.18 -13.41
C PHE A 410 -1.79 22.72 -13.66
N TRP A 411 -1.85 21.90 -12.61
CA TRP A 411 -2.43 20.56 -12.64
C TRP A 411 -2.89 20.16 -11.25
N GLU A 412 -4.18 20.37 -10.95
CA GLU A 412 -4.74 20.15 -9.62
C GLU A 412 -6.19 19.65 -9.67
N GLY A 413 -6.65 19.10 -8.55
CA GLY A 413 -8.03 18.63 -8.39
C GLY A 413 -8.63 19.06 -7.05
N MET A 414 -9.95 19.18 -7.04
CA MET A 414 -10.76 19.28 -5.81
C MET A 414 -11.33 17.92 -5.48
N ASN A 415 -11.40 17.62 -4.19
CA ASN A 415 -11.85 16.32 -3.70
C ASN A 415 -11.04 15.16 -4.28
N THR A 416 -9.70 15.28 -4.35
CA THR A 416 -8.83 14.19 -4.80
C THR A 416 -8.75 13.06 -3.77
N GLN A 417 -9.11 13.34 -2.53
CA GLN A 417 -9.14 12.39 -1.42
C GLN A 417 -10.54 12.37 -0.79
N MET A 418 -11.25 11.25 -0.92
CA MET A 418 -12.58 11.08 -0.32
C MET A 418 -12.47 10.80 1.19
N GLU A 419 -12.76 11.82 2.00
CA GLU A 419 -12.65 11.80 3.48
C GLU A 419 -13.97 11.56 4.22
N GLN A 420 -15.08 11.32 3.52
CA GLN A 420 -16.38 11.09 4.15
C GLN A 420 -17.04 9.79 3.68
N PRO A 421 -17.88 9.15 4.52
CA PRO A 421 -18.53 7.89 4.18
C PRO A 421 -19.58 8.07 3.08
N LEU A 422 -19.34 7.38 1.96
CA LEU A 422 -20.17 7.41 0.76
C LEU A 422 -21.66 7.06 0.97
N HIS A 423 -21.95 6.23 1.97
CA HIS A 423 -23.32 5.82 2.27
C HIS A 423 -24.12 6.88 3.08
N ILE A 424 -23.46 7.93 3.57
CA ILE A 424 -24.07 9.03 4.33
C ILE A 424 -24.01 10.33 3.52
N THR A 425 -22.83 10.69 3.02
CA THR A 425 -22.60 11.97 2.36
C THR A 425 -22.86 11.90 0.86
N ARG A 426 -23.94 12.51 0.39
CA ARG A 426 -24.26 12.64 -1.04
C ARG A 426 -23.35 13.67 -1.73
N GLY A 427 -22.91 13.36 -2.94
CA GLY A 427 -22.05 14.25 -3.74
C GLY A 427 -20.55 14.10 -3.49
N ILE A 428 -20.16 13.29 -2.51
CA ILE A 428 -18.75 13.08 -2.15
C ILE A 428 -17.94 12.37 -3.25
N GLN A 429 -18.59 11.74 -4.24
CA GLN A 429 -17.87 11.14 -5.37
C GLN A 429 -17.51 12.13 -6.47
N ARG A 430 -18.03 13.36 -6.50
CA ARG A 430 -17.71 14.32 -7.57
C ARG A 430 -16.27 14.82 -7.41
N VAL A 431 -15.49 14.76 -8.49
CA VAL A 431 -14.12 15.28 -8.54
C VAL A 431 -14.03 16.30 -9.65
N ARG A 432 -13.52 17.49 -9.33
CA ARG A 432 -13.24 18.54 -10.31
C ARG A 432 -11.75 18.59 -10.56
N LEU A 433 -11.33 18.62 -11.82
CA LEU A 433 -9.93 18.68 -12.22
C LEU A 433 -9.69 19.87 -13.15
N ARG A 434 -8.50 20.45 -13.06
CA ARG A 434 -8.08 21.54 -13.95
C ARG A 434 -6.62 21.40 -14.35
N PHE A 435 -6.35 21.67 -15.62
CA PHE A 435 -4.99 21.94 -16.08
C PHE A 435 -4.89 23.29 -16.81
N ASP A 436 -3.67 23.82 -16.85
CA ASP A 436 -3.26 24.96 -17.67
C ASP A 436 -1.86 24.68 -18.20
N VAL A 437 -1.71 24.66 -19.52
CA VAL A 437 -0.45 24.31 -20.19
C VAL A 437 -0.12 25.33 -21.28
N ALA A 438 1.16 25.53 -21.55
CA ALA A 438 1.62 26.46 -22.57
C ALA A 438 2.79 25.90 -23.38
N SER A 439 2.93 26.33 -24.63
CA SER A 439 4.11 26.04 -25.47
C SER A 439 4.31 27.16 -26.48
N ASP A 440 5.56 27.59 -26.66
CA ASP A 440 5.98 28.54 -27.68
C ASP A 440 5.70 28.04 -29.10
N ALA A 441 5.72 26.72 -29.31
CA ALA A 441 5.37 26.10 -30.60
C ALA A 441 3.85 25.95 -30.82
N GLY A 442 3.04 26.15 -29.77
CA GLY A 442 1.61 25.82 -29.81
C GLY A 442 1.33 24.37 -29.39
N ILE A 443 0.24 24.15 -28.66
CA ILE A 443 -0.15 22.85 -28.12
C ILE A 443 -0.85 22.03 -29.20
N ARG A 444 -0.38 20.80 -29.43
CA ARG A 444 -1.06 19.83 -30.29
C ARG A 444 -2.18 19.15 -29.50
N GLU A 445 -1.84 18.59 -28.34
CA GLU A 445 -2.79 17.87 -27.48
C GLU A 445 -2.32 17.77 -26.03
N VAL A 446 -3.29 17.55 -25.13
CA VAL A 446 -3.08 17.19 -23.72
C VAL A 446 -3.81 15.89 -23.44
N LYS A 447 -3.10 14.85 -23.01
CA LYS A 447 -3.66 13.57 -22.60
C LYS A 447 -3.63 13.45 -21.08
N VAL A 448 -4.73 12.98 -20.50
CA VAL A 448 -4.81 12.58 -19.10
C VAL A 448 -4.80 11.06 -19.07
N HIS A 449 -3.68 10.49 -18.63
CA HIS A 449 -3.51 9.06 -18.43
C HIS A 449 -3.96 8.66 -17.04
N ASP A 450 -4.65 7.54 -16.89
CA ASP A 450 -4.86 6.87 -15.61
C ASP A 450 -3.89 5.70 -15.50
N ALA A 451 -2.69 5.96 -14.96
CA ALA A 451 -1.55 5.04 -15.02
C ALA A 451 -1.40 4.44 -16.44
N ASN A 452 -1.12 3.14 -16.53
CA ASN A 452 -1.16 2.40 -17.79
C ASN A 452 -2.51 1.70 -18.05
N PHE A 453 -3.61 2.12 -17.41
CA PHE A 453 -4.96 1.70 -17.80
C PHE A 453 -5.43 2.42 -19.08
N GLY A 454 -4.78 3.54 -19.43
CA GLY A 454 -4.94 4.24 -20.70
C GLY A 454 -5.37 5.69 -20.52
N VAL A 455 -5.73 6.33 -21.65
CA VAL A 455 -6.13 7.73 -21.70
C VAL A 455 -7.60 7.88 -21.30
N VAL A 456 -7.86 8.60 -20.21
CA VAL A 456 -9.22 8.87 -19.71
C VAL A 456 -9.79 10.18 -20.24
N ARG A 457 -8.94 11.13 -20.63
CA ARG A 457 -9.31 12.36 -21.33
C ARG A 457 -8.21 12.76 -22.32
N ARG A 458 -8.60 13.35 -23.44
CA ARG A 458 -7.70 13.96 -24.43
C ARG A 458 -8.28 15.29 -24.88
N PHE A 459 -7.47 16.33 -24.87
CA PHE A 459 -7.86 17.67 -25.30
C PHE A 459 -6.99 18.12 -26.48
N VAL A 460 -7.59 18.40 -27.63
CA VAL A 460 -6.84 18.94 -28.79
C VAL A 460 -6.58 20.42 -28.57
N GLY A 461 -5.32 20.84 -28.77
CA GLY A 461 -4.89 22.24 -28.57
C GLY A 461 -4.98 23.10 -29.83
N GLN A 462 -5.10 22.49 -31.02
CA GLN A 462 -5.20 23.19 -32.32
C GLN A 462 -4.07 24.21 -32.57
N GLY A 463 -2.87 23.98 -32.02
CA GLY A 463 -1.74 24.90 -32.13
C GLY A 463 -1.84 26.13 -31.24
N ALA A 464 -2.84 26.23 -30.36
CA ALA A 464 -2.93 27.33 -29.41
C ALA A 464 -1.72 27.34 -28.46
N GLN A 465 -1.11 28.51 -28.25
CA GLN A 465 0.06 28.64 -27.38
C GLN A 465 -0.24 28.34 -25.91
N ARG A 466 -1.51 28.41 -25.50
CA ARG A 466 -1.96 28.08 -24.15
C ARG A 466 -3.30 27.36 -24.20
N VAL A 467 -3.44 26.31 -23.40
CA VAL A 467 -4.68 25.53 -23.28
C VAL A 467 -4.97 25.30 -21.80
N ALA A 468 -6.13 25.77 -21.35
CA ALA A 468 -6.63 25.51 -20.01
C ALA A 468 -8.02 24.88 -20.08
N ARG A 469 -8.28 23.87 -19.25
CA ARG A 469 -9.58 23.17 -19.18
C ARG A 469 -9.89 22.74 -17.76
N ASP A 470 -11.16 22.90 -17.42
CA ASP A 470 -11.79 22.27 -16.26
C ASP A 470 -12.62 21.08 -16.76
N PHE A 471 -12.58 19.95 -16.06
CA PHE A 471 -13.36 18.77 -16.39
C PHE A 471 -13.71 17.97 -15.13
N GLU A 472 -14.65 17.05 -15.27
CA GLU A 472 -15.21 16.28 -14.14
C GLU A 472 -14.78 14.81 -14.21
N MET A 473 -14.58 14.21 -13.04
CA MET A 473 -14.40 12.78 -12.81
C MET A 473 -15.17 12.35 -11.55
N VAL A 474 -15.14 11.05 -11.24
CA VAL A 474 -15.81 10.50 -10.05
C VAL A 474 -14.87 9.59 -9.25
N HIS A 475 -15.13 9.44 -7.95
CA HIS A 475 -14.54 8.38 -7.11
C HIS A 475 -15.27 7.04 -7.30
N ASP A 476 -15.23 6.47 -8.50
CA ASP A 476 -15.71 5.11 -8.78
C ASP A 476 -14.63 4.05 -8.44
N LYS A 477 -13.38 4.37 -8.77
CA LYS A 477 -12.16 3.63 -8.40
C LYS A 477 -11.06 4.60 -7.98
N GLN A 478 -9.93 4.05 -7.55
CA GLN A 478 -8.71 4.82 -7.33
C GLN A 478 -8.02 5.03 -8.68
N HIS A 479 -7.66 6.28 -8.97
CA HIS A 479 -7.04 6.70 -10.23
C HIS A 479 -5.69 7.37 -9.99
N PHE A 480 -4.72 7.13 -10.88
CA PHE A 480 -3.42 7.81 -10.87
C PHE A 480 -3.28 8.67 -12.13
N LEU A 481 -3.72 9.92 -12.03
CA LEU A 481 -3.89 10.79 -13.19
C LEU A 481 -2.64 11.61 -13.49
N THR A 482 -2.02 11.41 -14.64
CA THR A 482 -0.85 12.19 -15.10
C THR A 482 -1.10 12.81 -16.46
N LEU A 483 -0.58 14.03 -16.69
CA LEU A 483 -0.65 14.71 -17.95
C LEU A 483 0.53 14.33 -18.84
N GLU A 484 0.22 14.07 -20.11
CA GLU A 484 1.17 14.16 -21.21
C GLU A 484 0.75 15.31 -22.12
N VAL A 485 1.58 16.34 -22.20
CA VAL A 485 1.39 17.49 -23.08
C VAL A 485 2.29 17.31 -24.29
N VAL A 486 1.74 17.42 -25.50
CA VAL A 486 2.51 17.38 -26.74
C VAL A 486 2.28 18.66 -27.53
N ASP A 487 3.35 19.30 -27.98
CA ASP A 487 3.25 20.47 -28.84
C ASP A 487 3.31 20.13 -30.34
N THR A 488 3.15 21.14 -31.20
CA THR A 488 3.16 20.99 -32.66
C THR A 488 4.51 20.54 -33.23
N LYS A 489 5.61 20.68 -32.46
CA LYS A 489 6.95 20.18 -32.81
C LYS A 489 7.22 18.77 -32.28
N GLY A 490 6.24 18.15 -31.62
CA GLY A 490 6.37 16.82 -31.02
C GLY A 490 7.15 16.79 -29.70
N ARG A 491 7.47 17.96 -29.11
CA ARG A 491 8.10 18.03 -27.78
C ARG A 491 7.06 17.71 -26.73
N ARG A 492 7.48 17.04 -25.66
CA ARG A 492 6.61 16.48 -24.61
C ARG A 492 6.88 17.08 -23.24
N ALA A 493 5.83 17.14 -22.42
CA ALA A 493 5.95 17.33 -20.99
C ALA A 493 5.11 16.31 -20.22
N ILE A 494 5.67 15.78 -19.13
CA ILE A 494 5.03 14.77 -18.27
C ILE A 494 4.89 15.34 -16.87
N SER A 495 3.65 15.42 -16.37
CA SER A 495 3.37 15.97 -15.03
C SER A 495 3.54 14.93 -13.93
N ARG A 496 3.69 15.39 -12.68
CA ARG A 496 3.32 14.58 -11.51
C ARG A 496 1.93 13.96 -11.67
N TYR A 497 1.65 12.89 -10.94
CA TYR A 497 0.31 12.35 -10.85
C TYR A 497 -0.56 13.11 -9.84
N ILE A 498 -1.87 13.05 -10.03
CA ILE A 498 -2.91 13.32 -9.03
C ILE A 498 -3.55 11.97 -8.70
N LEU A 499 -3.53 11.59 -7.43
CA LEU A 499 -4.23 10.40 -6.96
C LEU A 499 -5.68 10.77 -6.63
N LEU A 500 -6.65 10.11 -7.27
CA LEU A 500 -8.04 10.11 -6.83
C LEU A 500 -8.28 8.84 -6.04
N TYR A 501 -8.70 8.94 -4.78
CA TYR A 501 -8.81 7.76 -3.93
C TYR A 501 -9.67 7.98 -2.69
N CYS A 502 -10.04 6.87 -2.04
CA CYS A 502 -10.64 6.87 -0.72
C CYS A 502 -9.61 6.43 0.31
N TYR A 503 -8.99 7.38 1.02
CA TYR A 503 -7.92 7.08 1.99
C TYR A 503 -8.31 5.95 2.95
N LYS A 504 -9.57 5.96 3.43
CA LYS A 504 -10.13 4.99 4.37
C LYS A 504 -10.43 3.61 3.80
N ASN A 505 -10.40 3.38 2.49
CA ASN A 505 -10.76 2.08 1.87
C ASN A 505 -9.89 1.65 0.67
N GLY A 506 -8.96 2.48 0.18
CA GLY A 506 -8.09 2.15 -0.96
C GLY A 506 -6.85 1.31 -0.62
N LEU A 507 -5.99 1.12 -1.62
CA LEU A 507 -4.78 0.30 -1.56
C LEU A 507 -3.56 1.15 -1.94
N TYR A 508 -2.51 1.12 -1.13
CA TYR A 508 -1.31 1.95 -1.28
C TYR A 508 -0.04 1.15 -1.03
N ARG A 509 1.11 1.71 -1.37
CA ARG A 509 2.41 1.23 -0.87
C ARG A 509 3.07 2.30 -0.02
N CYS A 510 3.77 1.91 1.05
CA CYS A 510 4.58 2.85 1.80
C CYS A 510 5.76 3.35 0.95
N GLY A 511 6.06 4.65 0.99
CA GLY A 511 7.12 5.24 0.17
C GLY A 511 8.54 4.80 0.55
N ASP A 512 8.75 4.23 1.73
CA ASP A 512 10.06 3.71 2.15
C ASP A 512 10.22 2.23 1.80
N ASN A 513 9.47 1.33 2.42
CA ASN A 513 9.64 -0.12 2.31
C ASN A 513 8.78 -0.76 1.21
N LEU A 514 7.96 0.03 0.50
CA LEU A 514 6.98 -0.42 -0.50
C LEU A 514 5.95 -1.45 0.01
N ASN A 515 5.80 -1.55 1.34
CA ASN A 515 4.80 -2.41 1.97
C ASN A 515 3.43 -2.02 1.48
N THR A 516 2.60 -2.99 1.14
CA THR A 516 1.20 -2.68 0.82
C THR A 516 0.51 -2.22 2.11
N LEU A 517 -0.03 -1.00 2.07
CA LEU A 517 -0.81 -0.38 3.13
C LEU A 517 -2.26 -0.26 2.67
N SER A 518 -3.19 -0.66 3.51
CA SER A 518 -4.61 -0.51 3.23
C SER A 518 -5.42 -0.69 4.50
N SER A 519 -6.53 0.01 4.59
CA SER A 519 -7.63 -0.33 5.50
C SER A 519 -8.33 -1.64 5.13
N SER A 520 -7.93 -2.28 4.05
CA SER A 520 -8.20 -3.70 3.87
C SER A 520 -7.47 -4.57 4.91
N ALA A 521 -6.61 -4.00 5.76
CA ALA A 521 -5.90 -4.70 6.83
C ALA A 521 -5.07 -5.86 6.31
N ILE A 522 -4.32 -5.57 5.26
CA ILE A 522 -3.48 -6.50 4.56
C ILE A 522 -2.09 -5.88 4.56
N THR A 523 -1.14 -6.55 5.22
CA THR A 523 0.27 -6.17 5.16
C THR A 523 1.04 -7.30 4.48
N TRP A 524 1.65 -7.02 3.34
CA TRP A 524 2.57 -7.94 2.68
C TRP A 524 3.60 -7.18 1.86
N HIS A 525 4.63 -7.89 1.39
CA HIS A 525 5.63 -7.37 0.45
C HIS A 525 5.69 -8.19 -0.87
N PRO A 526 4.99 -7.78 -1.95
CA PRO A 526 4.92 -8.62 -3.16
C PRO A 526 6.32 -8.81 -3.76
N GLU A 527 7.20 -7.83 -3.60
CA GLU A 527 8.58 -7.85 -4.06
C GLU A 527 9.48 -8.79 -3.23
N ARG A 528 9.00 -9.30 -2.07
CA ARG A 528 9.64 -10.39 -1.29
C ARG A 528 9.13 -11.75 -1.71
N ALA A 529 8.45 -11.82 -2.86
CA ALA A 529 7.63 -12.95 -3.23
C ALA A 529 6.67 -13.34 -2.10
N GLU A 530 5.96 -12.35 -1.54
CA GLU A 530 4.83 -12.58 -0.64
C GLU A 530 3.49 -12.31 -1.36
N MET A 531 2.41 -12.81 -0.79
CA MET A 531 1.05 -12.72 -1.32
C MET A 531 0.10 -12.69 -0.13
N PRO A 532 -1.03 -11.94 -0.16
CA PRO A 532 -1.99 -12.04 0.94
C PRO A 532 -2.60 -13.42 0.96
N LEU A 533 -3.06 -13.78 2.14
CA LEU A 533 -4.05 -14.81 2.27
C LEU A 533 -5.30 -14.26 2.93
N ALA A 534 -5.17 -13.82 4.18
CA ALA A 534 -6.29 -13.29 4.93
C ALA A 534 -6.05 -11.83 5.31
N LYS A 535 -7.13 -11.18 5.74
CA LYS A 535 -7.04 -9.90 6.44
C LYS A 535 -6.52 -10.11 7.87
N HIS A 536 -5.80 -9.16 8.42
CA HIS A 536 -5.51 -9.13 9.85
C HIS A 536 -6.81 -8.93 10.66
N HIS A 537 -6.76 -9.25 11.95
CA HIS A 537 -7.84 -8.90 12.88
C HIS A 537 -7.87 -7.38 13.08
N GLU A 538 -8.92 -6.73 12.58
CA GLU A 538 -8.99 -5.26 12.48
C GLU A 538 -9.39 -4.57 13.80
N ASP A 539 -9.96 -5.30 14.76
CA ASP A 539 -10.35 -4.77 16.07
C ASP A 539 -9.37 -5.14 17.20
N ILE A 540 -8.19 -5.63 16.85
CA ILE A 540 -7.14 -6.05 17.79
C ILE A 540 -6.70 -4.93 18.76
N ALA A 541 -6.85 -3.66 18.37
CA ALA A 541 -6.60 -2.52 19.24
C ALA A 541 -7.54 -2.46 20.48
N ARG A 542 -8.62 -3.25 20.50
CA ARG A 542 -9.44 -3.46 21.70
C ARG A 542 -8.75 -4.33 22.76
N LEU A 543 -7.73 -5.09 22.37
CA LEU A 543 -7.06 -6.09 23.20
C LEU A 543 -5.58 -5.78 23.46
N SER A 544 -4.99 -4.85 22.70
CA SER A 544 -3.60 -4.44 22.90
C SER A 544 -3.41 -2.95 22.69
N VAL A 545 -2.38 -2.41 23.33
CA VAL A 545 -1.80 -1.13 22.93
C VAL A 545 -1.15 -1.34 21.56
N ALA A 546 -1.74 -0.77 20.52
CA ALA A 546 -1.12 -0.74 19.21
C ALA A 546 0.03 0.28 19.24
N GLY A 547 1.23 -0.13 18.86
CA GLY A 547 2.26 0.84 18.50
C GLY A 547 1.81 1.54 17.22
N PHE A 548 2.12 2.83 17.08
CA PHE A 548 1.81 3.60 15.87
C PHE A 548 2.36 2.95 14.58
N ASP A 549 3.39 2.11 14.70
CA ASP A 549 4.12 1.50 13.58
C ASP A 549 3.94 -0.03 13.44
N THR A 550 3.06 -0.64 14.26
CA THR A 550 2.72 -2.06 14.12
C THR A 550 1.43 -2.16 13.30
N SER A 551 1.50 -2.65 12.05
CA SER A 551 0.33 -2.80 11.17
C SER A 551 -0.78 -3.72 11.71
N SER A 552 -0.51 -4.43 12.81
CA SER A 552 -1.49 -5.10 13.68
C SER A 552 -1.20 -4.77 15.14
N GLY A 553 -2.22 -4.82 15.99
CA GLY A 553 -2.01 -4.83 17.45
C GLY A 553 -1.10 -5.99 17.87
N VAL A 554 -0.45 -5.83 19.02
CA VAL A 554 0.43 -6.82 19.61
C VAL A 554 -0.43 -7.77 20.44
N ALA A 555 -0.94 -8.84 19.85
CA ALA A 555 -1.60 -9.92 20.59
C ALA A 555 -1.23 -11.27 19.99
N PRO A 556 -1.26 -12.37 20.76
CA PRO A 556 -1.19 -13.71 20.21
C PRO A 556 -2.32 -13.89 19.19
N GLN A 557 -1.94 -14.00 17.92
CA GLN A 557 -2.86 -14.15 16.80
C GLN A 557 -2.54 -15.45 16.06
N PRO A 558 -3.56 -16.10 15.48
CA PRO A 558 -3.30 -17.18 14.53
C PRO A 558 -2.50 -16.62 13.35
N ARG A 559 -1.82 -17.50 12.63
CA ARG A 559 -1.02 -17.16 11.46
C ARG A 559 -1.46 -17.99 10.27
N MET A 560 -1.42 -17.38 9.09
CA MET A 560 -1.57 -18.08 7.83
C MET A 560 -0.36 -17.82 6.97
N TYR A 561 0.12 -18.85 6.31
CA TYR A 561 1.23 -18.77 5.38
C TYR A 561 0.88 -19.47 4.08
N PHE A 562 1.38 -18.92 2.99
CA PHE A 562 1.17 -19.43 1.65
C PHE A 562 2.25 -20.44 1.25
N HIS A 563 1.87 -21.38 0.40
CA HIS A 563 2.79 -22.32 -0.23
C HIS A 563 2.67 -22.33 -1.75
N ASP A 564 3.85 -22.47 -2.36
CA ASP A 564 4.16 -22.38 -3.78
C ASP A 564 5.04 -23.55 -4.20
N PHE A 565 4.70 -24.75 -3.75
CA PHE A 565 5.41 -25.98 -4.12
C PHE A 565 4.47 -27.18 -4.24
N MET A 566 4.99 -28.25 -4.83
CA MET A 566 4.35 -29.56 -4.94
C MET A 566 5.23 -30.65 -4.34
N TYR A 567 4.61 -31.67 -3.78
CA TYR A 567 5.23 -32.94 -3.42
C TYR A 567 5.01 -33.93 -4.56
N THR A 568 6.10 -34.38 -5.19
CA THR A 568 6.09 -35.31 -6.32
C THR A 568 6.84 -36.60 -5.97
N GLN A 569 6.41 -37.73 -6.51
CA GLN A 569 7.17 -38.97 -6.55
C GLN A 569 8.38 -38.78 -7.47
N GLY A 570 9.54 -39.30 -7.08
CA GLY A 570 10.80 -39.13 -7.82
C GLY A 570 11.67 -37.94 -7.37
N LYS A 571 11.17 -37.04 -6.52
CA LYS A 571 11.99 -36.03 -5.84
C LYS A 571 11.76 -36.04 -4.32
N PRO A 572 12.81 -36.24 -3.49
CA PRO A 572 12.67 -36.03 -2.06
C PRO A 572 12.43 -34.54 -1.78
N GLY A 573 11.45 -34.25 -0.94
CA GLY A 573 11.07 -32.89 -0.52
C GLY A 573 10.05 -32.18 -1.43
N ARG A 574 10.15 -30.85 -1.44
CA ARG A 574 9.27 -29.88 -2.12
C ARG A 574 9.80 -29.59 -3.53
N THR A 575 8.92 -29.31 -4.49
CA THR A 575 9.28 -28.87 -5.84
C THR A 575 8.59 -27.55 -6.20
N PRO A 576 9.31 -26.46 -6.51
CA PRO A 576 10.78 -26.36 -6.46
C PRO A 576 11.32 -26.51 -5.02
N THR A 577 12.58 -26.93 -4.90
CA THR A 577 13.27 -26.96 -3.61
C THR A 577 13.67 -25.54 -3.22
N HIS A 578 13.81 -25.28 -1.92
CA HIS A 578 14.16 -23.95 -1.43
C HIS A 578 15.61 -23.58 -1.79
N GLU A 579 16.47 -24.57 -2.01
CA GLU A 579 17.85 -24.41 -2.49
C GLU A 579 17.89 -23.95 -3.96
N ALA A 580 16.89 -24.30 -4.76
CA ALA A 580 16.83 -23.96 -6.19
C ALA A 580 16.37 -22.51 -6.46
N GLY A 581 15.95 -21.76 -5.43
CA GLY A 581 15.39 -20.41 -5.56
C GLY A 581 14.05 -20.23 -4.86
N ALA A 582 13.55 -18.99 -4.85
CA ALA A 582 12.19 -18.68 -4.43
C ALA A 582 11.27 -18.60 -5.66
N VAL A 583 9.99 -18.95 -5.51
CA VAL A 583 9.00 -18.77 -6.58
C VAL A 583 8.66 -17.29 -6.70
N ASN A 584 8.66 -16.73 -7.91
CA ASN A 584 8.26 -15.35 -8.15
C ASN A 584 6.77 -15.14 -7.84
N LYS A 585 6.39 -13.93 -7.42
CA LYS A 585 4.99 -13.53 -7.24
C LYS A 585 4.77 -12.14 -7.83
N ILE A 586 4.69 -12.07 -9.16
CA ILE A 586 4.51 -10.81 -9.88
C ILE A 586 3.09 -10.31 -9.65
N LEU A 587 2.95 -9.22 -8.88
CA LEU A 587 1.68 -8.56 -8.63
C LEU A 587 1.18 -7.80 -9.87
N ASP A 588 -0.12 -7.86 -10.10
CA ASP A 588 -0.84 -6.99 -11.03
C ASP A 588 -2.12 -6.47 -10.37
N VAL A 589 -2.17 -5.15 -10.11
CA VAL A 589 -3.31 -4.49 -9.50
C VAL A 589 -4.40 -4.28 -10.57
N ARG A 590 -5.49 -5.05 -10.45
CA ARG A 590 -6.58 -5.07 -11.43
C ARG A 590 -7.64 -4.02 -11.14
N LEU A 591 -7.95 -3.83 -9.87
CA LEU A 591 -8.94 -2.85 -9.42
C LEU A 591 -8.62 -2.45 -7.99
N THR A 592 -8.67 -1.14 -7.75
CA THR A 592 -8.71 -0.59 -6.41
C THR A 592 -9.89 0.35 -6.26
N SER A 593 -10.82 0.09 -5.33
CA SER A 593 -12.02 0.93 -5.14
C SER A 593 -12.38 1.11 -3.66
N HIS A 594 -13.42 1.89 -3.39
CA HIS A 594 -13.95 2.04 -2.04
C HIS A 594 -14.58 0.75 -1.50
N ASP A 595 -15.16 -0.08 -2.37
CA ASP A 595 -15.88 -1.28 -1.93
C ASP A 595 -14.98 -2.51 -1.85
N LEU A 596 -14.02 -2.69 -2.77
CA LEU A 596 -13.18 -3.89 -2.80
C LEU A 596 -11.89 -3.67 -3.59
N GLN A 597 -10.91 -4.57 -3.36
CA GLN A 597 -9.63 -4.60 -4.09
C GLN A 597 -9.51 -5.90 -4.86
N ILE A 598 -9.02 -5.84 -6.11
CA ILE A 598 -8.73 -7.01 -6.94
C ILE A 598 -7.29 -6.90 -7.44
N PHE A 599 -6.50 -7.92 -7.19
CA PHE A 599 -5.14 -8.02 -7.72
C PHE A 599 -4.83 -9.48 -8.02
N SER A 600 -3.95 -9.68 -8.99
CA SER A 600 -3.53 -11.00 -9.46
C SER A 600 -2.03 -11.21 -9.30
N PHE A 601 -1.62 -12.46 -9.23
CA PHE A 601 -0.23 -12.90 -9.18
C PHE A 601 0.04 -13.87 -10.30
N ARG A 602 1.20 -13.73 -10.92
CA ARG A 602 1.79 -14.71 -11.83
C ARG A 602 3.02 -15.33 -11.18
N MET A 603 3.06 -16.66 -11.18
CA MET A 603 4.11 -17.48 -10.58
C MET A 603 4.57 -18.51 -11.63
N ASP A 604 5.65 -18.22 -12.34
CA ASP A 604 6.10 -18.96 -13.51
C ASP A 604 7.62 -19.12 -13.61
N HIS A 605 8.37 -18.48 -12.72
CA HIS A 605 9.83 -18.59 -12.63
C HIS A 605 10.35 -18.61 -11.20
N ARG A 606 11.63 -18.98 -11.09
CA ARG A 606 12.40 -18.89 -9.86
C ARG A 606 13.17 -17.59 -9.84
N ILE A 607 13.30 -17.01 -8.66
CA ILE A 607 14.18 -15.88 -8.39
C ILE A 607 15.27 -16.27 -7.39
N GLU A 608 16.38 -15.52 -7.41
CA GLU A 608 17.46 -15.67 -6.45
C GLU A 608 16.96 -15.60 -5.00
N ARG A 609 17.39 -16.57 -4.22
CA ARG A 609 17.11 -16.64 -2.79
C ARG A 609 17.86 -15.53 -2.03
N TRP A 610 17.31 -15.15 -0.88
CA TRP A 610 17.92 -14.25 0.11
C TRP A 610 18.31 -15.00 1.40
N ASP A 611 18.96 -14.27 2.32
CA ASP A 611 19.49 -14.80 3.58
C ASP A 611 20.48 -15.97 3.39
N ASN A 612 21.29 -15.92 2.33
CA ASN A 612 22.38 -16.87 2.03
C ASN A 612 23.75 -16.17 2.09
N ASP A 613 24.83 -16.84 1.73
CA ASP A 613 26.20 -16.30 1.85
C ASP A 613 26.53 -15.20 0.84
N LYS A 614 25.70 -15.02 -0.20
CA LYS A 614 25.91 -14.04 -1.28
C LYS A 614 24.89 -12.91 -1.28
N ARG A 615 23.73 -13.13 -0.67
CA ARG A 615 22.59 -12.20 -0.69
C ARG A 615 21.95 -12.10 0.71
N PRO A 616 22.01 -10.93 1.36
CA PRO A 616 21.37 -10.71 2.66
C PRO A 616 19.84 -10.66 2.52
N GLY A 617 19.13 -10.28 3.58
CA GLY A 617 17.68 -10.13 3.54
C GLY A 617 17.21 -9.19 2.42
N PRO A 618 16.00 -9.37 1.86
CA PRO A 618 15.54 -8.66 0.65
C PRO A 618 15.65 -7.13 0.74
N ALA A 619 15.40 -6.57 1.93
CA ALA A 619 15.50 -5.14 2.19
C ALA A 619 16.93 -4.57 2.00
N PHE A 620 17.97 -5.39 2.08
CA PHE A 620 19.37 -4.96 1.94
C PHE A 620 19.97 -5.36 0.59
N ALA A 621 19.30 -6.23 -0.15
CA ALA A 621 19.84 -6.82 -1.37
C ALA A 621 19.53 -5.99 -2.62
N SER A 622 20.23 -6.31 -3.71
CA SER A 622 19.87 -5.89 -5.06
C SER A 622 18.60 -6.61 -5.57
N ILE A 623 18.07 -6.12 -6.70
CA ILE A 623 16.93 -6.70 -7.41
C ILE A 623 17.24 -8.19 -7.67
N PRO A 624 16.37 -9.13 -7.26
CA PRO A 624 16.65 -10.56 -7.42
C PRO A 624 16.64 -10.96 -8.89
N ARG A 625 17.61 -11.78 -9.31
CA ARG A 625 17.60 -12.34 -10.66
C ARG A 625 16.57 -13.44 -10.82
N ASN A 626 15.91 -13.49 -11.97
CA ASN A 626 15.24 -14.65 -12.51
C ASN A 626 16.29 -15.72 -12.86
N ILE A 627 16.21 -16.88 -12.22
CA ILE A 627 17.17 -17.99 -12.39
C ILE A 627 16.55 -19.16 -13.15
N GLY A 628 15.49 -18.88 -13.92
CA GLY A 628 14.86 -19.81 -14.84
C GLY A 628 13.39 -20.08 -14.52
N PRO A 629 12.65 -20.64 -15.50
CA PRO A 629 11.23 -20.97 -15.33
C PRO A 629 11.03 -22.03 -14.23
N LEU A 630 9.81 -22.10 -13.70
CA LEU A 630 9.41 -23.23 -12.86
C LEU A 630 9.35 -24.52 -13.71
N ASP A 631 9.93 -25.60 -13.19
CA ASP A 631 10.11 -26.83 -13.95
C ASP A 631 8.86 -27.71 -14.01
N VAL A 632 8.00 -27.64 -12.98
CA VAL A 632 6.88 -28.58 -12.79
C VAL A 632 5.53 -27.93 -13.00
N PHE A 633 5.37 -26.66 -12.64
CA PHE A 633 4.09 -25.98 -12.76
C PHE A 633 4.26 -24.48 -13.00
N GLU A 634 3.22 -23.85 -13.51
CA GLU A 634 3.01 -22.41 -13.42
C GLU A 634 1.66 -22.16 -12.73
N ARG A 635 1.51 -20.99 -12.12
CA ARG A 635 0.31 -20.64 -11.38
C ARG A 635 -0.10 -19.19 -11.62
N THR A 636 -1.40 -19.02 -11.86
CA THR A 636 -2.06 -17.72 -11.81
C THR A 636 -3.01 -17.69 -10.62
N HIS A 637 -3.01 -16.59 -9.88
CA HIS A 637 -3.82 -16.42 -8.69
C HIS A 637 -4.46 -15.04 -8.71
N THR A 638 -5.73 -14.90 -8.35
CA THR A 638 -6.42 -13.62 -8.17
C THR A 638 -7.02 -13.60 -6.77
N CYS A 639 -6.75 -12.54 -6.02
CA CYS A 639 -7.44 -12.30 -4.76
C CYS A 639 -8.44 -11.15 -4.95
N THR A 640 -9.64 -11.31 -4.40
CA THR A 640 -10.59 -10.23 -4.20
C THR A 640 -10.79 -9.99 -2.71
N VAL A 641 -10.43 -8.80 -2.27
CA VAL A 641 -10.48 -8.39 -0.87
C VAL A 641 -11.69 -7.50 -0.66
N LEU A 642 -12.60 -7.93 0.21
CA LEU A 642 -13.82 -7.18 0.51
C LEU A 642 -13.57 -6.09 1.56
N ARG A 643 -14.22 -4.94 1.45
CA ARG A 643 -14.34 -3.99 2.56
C ARG A 643 -15.03 -4.68 3.75
N SER A 644 -14.37 -4.61 4.91
CA SER A 644 -14.94 -5.10 6.17
C SER A 644 -16.00 -4.13 6.67
N ARG A 645 -16.72 -4.50 7.73
CA ARG A 645 -17.67 -3.60 8.39
C ARG A 645 -17.04 -2.73 9.48
N LEU A 646 -15.71 -2.58 9.45
CA LEU A 646 -15.03 -1.59 10.26
C LEU A 646 -15.24 -0.20 9.64
N ASP A 647 -15.75 0.74 10.43
CA ASP A 647 -15.87 2.12 9.99
C ASP A 647 -14.53 2.85 10.20
N TYR A 648 -13.72 2.88 9.14
CA TYR A 648 -12.44 3.58 9.13
C TYR A 648 -12.55 5.11 9.14
N PHE A 649 -13.72 5.69 8.84
CA PHE A 649 -13.93 7.13 8.99
C PHE A 649 -14.02 7.54 10.47
N THR A 650 -14.43 6.61 11.34
CA THR A 650 -14.50 6.79 12.80
C THR A 650 -13.28 6.20 13.51
N THR A 651 -12.88 4.98 13.16
CA THR A 651 -11.84 4.18 13.87
C THR A 651 -10.46 4.84 13.89
N TRP A 652 -10.08 5.59 12.85
CA TRP A 652 -8.78 6.26 12.81
C TRP A 652 -8.66 7.45 13.77
N ASN A 653 -9.77 7.88 14.39
CA ASN A 653 -9.69 8.59 15.65
C ASN A 653 -9.50 7.57 16.77
N HIS A 654 -8.28 7.43 17.28
CA HIS A 654 -7.92 6.42 18.29
C HIS A 654 -8.82 6.44 19.54
N ARG A 655 -9.44 7.59 19.88
CA ARG A 655 -10.39 7.73 20.99
C ARG A 655 -11.75 7.09 20.71
N ARG A 656 -12.01 6.68 19.47
CA ARG A 656 -13.30 6.17 18.96
C ARG A 656 -13.19 4.78 18.33
N VAL A 657 -12.11 4.06 18.60
CA VAL A 657 -11.90 2.70 18.07
C VAL A 657 -13.10 1.79 18.35
N PHE A 658 -13.71 1.87 19.54
CA PHE A 658 -14.88 1.07 19.92
C PHE A 658 -16.13 1.43 19.10
N GLU A 659 -16.36 2.73 18.85
CA GLU A 659 -17.47 3.25 18.03
C GLU A 659 -17.34 2.71 16.61
N GLY A 660 -16.19 2.90 15.96
CA GLY A 660 -15.99 2.50 14.57
C GLY A 660 -15.95 0.97 14.35
N SER A 661 -15.59 0.19 15.37
CA SER A 661 -15.55 -1.29 15.31
C SER A 661 -16.84 -1.98 15.76
N ARG A 662 -17.91 -1.25 16.10
CA ARG A 662 -19.19 -1.81 16.58
C ARG A 662 -19.78 -2.87 15.63
N HIS A 663 -19.64 -2.66 14.33
CA HIS A 663 -20.20 -3.54 13.30
C HIS A 663 -19.18 -4.50 12.68
N TYR A 664 -17.92 -4.45 13.13
CA TYR A 664 -16.90 -5.40 12.69
C TYR A 664 -17.25 -6.81 13.16
N ARG A 665 -17.18 -7.77 12.25
CA ARG A 665 -17.42 -9.21 12.50
C ARG A 665 -16.29 -10.08 11.95
N GLY A 666 -15.33 -9.48 11.26
CA GLY A 666 -14.34 -10.19 10.48
C GLY A 666 -14.05 -9.54 9.14
N GLY A 667 -13.13 -10.16 8.41
CA GLY A 667 -12.69 -9.76 7.08
C GLY A 667 -12.65 -10.94 6.13
N LEU A 668 -12.92 -10.70 4.84
CA LEU A 668 -13.04 -11.75 3.82
C LEU A 668 -12.12 -11.50 2.63
N VAL A 669 -11.43 -12.55 2.19
CA VAL A 669 -10.63 -12.57 0.96
C VAL A 669 -11.01 -13.80 0.13
N TRP A 670 -11.47 -13.56 -1.09
CA TRP A 670 -11.77 -14.61 -2.05
C TRP A 670 -10.57 -14.86 -2.95
N HIS A 671 -10.26 -16.13 -3.18
CA HIS A 671 -9.14 -16.57 -3.98
C HIS A 671 -9.65 -17.41 -5.14
N ASP A 672 -9.26 -17.02 -6.36
CA ASP A 672 -9.44 -17.81 -7.57
C ASP A 672 -8.05 -18.08 -8.17
N GLY A 673 -7.82 -19.26 -8.73
CA GLY A 673 -6.63 -19.46 -9.52
C GLY A 673 -6.55 -20.82 -10.18
N GLU A 674 -5.45 -21.00 -10.90
CA GLU A 674 -5.19 -22.18 -11.70
C GLU A 674 -3.72 -22.56 -11.59
N ILE A 675 -3.47 -23.86 -11.53
CA ILE A 675 -2.14 -24.45 -11.61
C ILE A 675 -2.05 -25.25 -12.90
N ARG A 676 -1.16 -24.85 -13.81
CA ARG A 676 -0.88 -25.62 -15.03
C ARG A 676 0.38 -26.45 -14.82
N VAL A 677 0.22 -27.76 -14.97
CA VAL A 677 1.31 -28.74 -14.86
C VAL A 677 2.13 -28.73 -16.15
N LYS A 678 3.45 -28.63 -16.04
CA LYS A 678 4.38 -28.51 -17.17
C LYS A 678 5.03 -29.83 -17.57
N LYS A 679 5.01 -30.82 -16.69
CA LYS A 679 5.62 -32.15 -16.90
C LYS A 679 4.75 -33.21 -16.23
N ASP A 680 4.78 -34.41 -16.77
CA ASP A 680 4.15 -35.57 -16.12
C ASP A 680 4.73 -35.72 -14.71
N VAL A 681 3.84 -35.76 -13.71
CA VAL A 681 4.21 -35.93 -12.31
C VAL A 681 3.22 -36.84 -11.62
N THR A 682 3.72 -37.68 -10.70
CA THR A 682 2.87 -38.36 -9.73
C THR A 682 3.01 -37.65 -8.40
N LEU A 683 1.90 -37.27 -7.79
CA LEU A 683 1.84 -36.54 -6.53
C LEU A 683 2.12 -37.46 -5.33
N ARG A 684 2.61 -36.89 -4.22
CA ARG A 684 2.78 -37.65 -2.96
C ARG A 684 2.37 -36.87 -1.70
N GLY A 685 1.96 -37.59 -0.67
CA GLY A 685 1.56 -37.07 0.64
C GLY A 685 0.07 -36.73 0.76
N SER A 686 -0.38 -36.45 1.98
CA SER A 686 -1.81 -36.19 2.28
C SER A 686 -2.35 -34.91 1.62
N VAL A 687 -1.49 -33.89 1.50
CA VAL A 687 -1.77 -32.63 0.80
C VAL A 687 -0.62 -32.36 -0.17
N PRO A 688 -0.63 -32.98 -1.38
CA PRO A 688 0.52 -32.92 -2.26
C PRO A 688 0.82 -31.52 -2.81
N ILE A 689 -0.20 -30.70 -3.02
CA ILE A 689 -0.07 -29.33 -3.52
C ILE A 689 -0.62 -28.38 -2.46
N PRO A 690 0.12 -28.12 -1.36
CA PRO A 690 -0.34 -27.21 -0.33
C PRO A 690 -0.47 -25.79 -0.90
N LEU A 691 -1.61 -25.15 -0.68
CA LEU A 691 -1.80 -23.74 -1.03
C LEU A 691 -1.52 -22.84 0.18
N LEU A 692 -1.81 -23.33 1.38
CA LEU A 692 -1.57 -22.62 2.63
C LEU A 692 -1.46 -23.56 3.83
N PHE A 693 -1.06 -23.01 4.97
CA PHE A 693 -1.31 -23.62 6.26
C PHE A 693 -1.78 -22.58 7.29
N MET A 694 -2.51 -23.06 8.29
CA MET A 694 -2.87 -22.31 9.51
C MET A 694 -2.02 -22.80 10.67
N ASP A 695 -1.63 -21.88 11.55
CA ASP A 695 -0.89 -22.15 12.79
C ASP A 695 -1.36 -21.18 13.89
N GLY A 696 -1.22 -21.54 15.15
CA GLY A 696 -1.79 -20.76 16.26
C GLY A 696 -1.00 -20.79 17.55
N PRO A 697 -1.22 -19.79 18.43
CA PRO A 697 -0.56 -19.69 19.72
C PRO A 697 -1.24 -20.58 20.78
N GLY A 698 -0.56 -20.70 21.93
CA GLY A 698 -1.13 -21.21 23.18
C GLY A 698 -1.29 -22.72 23.26
N GLY A 699 -2.20 -23.31 22.50
CA GLY A 699 -2.63 -24.70 22.70
C GLY A 699 -3.62 -24.87 23.86
N ALA A 700 -3.98 -26.13 24.14
CA ALA A 700 -5.00 -26.52 25.12
C ALA A 700 -4.79 -25.96 26.54
N PRO A 701 -3.56 -25.83 27.09
CA PRO A 701 -3.36 -25.21 28.40
C PRO A 701 -3.85 -23.76 28.48
N TYR A 702 -3.91 -23.07 27.35
CA TYR A 702 -4.36 -21.68 27.24
C TYR A 702 -5.72 -21.55 26.57
N ARG A 703 -6.38 -22.67 26.22
CA ARG A 703 -7.62 -22.72 25.42
C ARG A 703 -7.51 -21.95 24.10
N GLN A 704 -6.36 -22.08 23.44
CA GLN A 704 -6.09 -21.43 22.17
C GLN A 704 -5.72 -22.48 21.13
N PHE A 705 -6.37 -22.43 19.96
CA PHE A 705 -6.04 -23.30 18.83
C PHE A 705 -6.06 -24.80 19.19
N ASP A 706 -6.91 -25.16 20.15
CA ASP A 706 -7.10 -26.48 20.73
C ASP A 706 -8.40 -27.13 20.25
N HIS A 707 -9.18 -26.43 19.42
CA HIS A 707 -10.35 -26.95 18.74
C HIS A 707 -10.17 -26.89 17.22
N LEU A 708 -10.60 -27.94 16.51
CA LEU A 708 -10.63 -28.01 15.06
C LEU A 708 -12.03 -28.40 14.60
N PHE A 709 -12.61 -27.56 13.76
CA PHE A 709 -13.85 -27.85 13.06
C PHE A 709 -13.56 -28.09 11.59
N VAL A 710 -14.06 -29.18 11.03
CA VAL A 710 -13.95 -29.49 9.60
C VAL A 710 -15.18 -30.23 9.11
N THR A 711 -15.72 -29.82 7.97
CA THR A 711 -16.70 -30.63 7.23
C THR A 711 -15.93 -31.63 6.38
N ASP A 712 -15.65 -32.81 6.94
CA ASP A 712 -14.91 -33.86 6.25
C ASP A 712 -15.83 -34.59 5.25
N ALA A 713 -15.31 -34.84 4.05
CA ALA A 713 -16.08 -35.44 2.96
C ALA A 713 -16.53 -36.88 3.25
N GLU A 714 -15.80 -37.62 4.08
CA GLU A 714 -16.07 -39.03 4.40
C GLU A 714 -16.74 -39.17 5.77
N ARG A 715 -16.38 -38.29 6.72
CA ARG A 715 -16.78 -38.40 8.14
C ARG A 715 -17.83 -37.37 8.58
N GLY A 716 -18.28 -36.51 7.67
CA GLY A 716 -19.19 -35.42 7.98
C GLY A 716 -18.52 -34.32 8.82
N THR A 717 -19.31 -33.53 9.55
CA THR A 717 -18.77 -32.43 10.35
C THR A 717 -18.10 -32.95 11.62
N LEU A 718 -16.79 -32.79 11.70
CA LEU A 718 -15.96 -33.09 12.86
C LEU A 718 -15.78 -31.84 13.72
N ALA A 719 -15.91 -32.00 15.03
CA ALA A 719 -15.60 -31.01 16.05
C ALA A 719 -14.66 -31.66 17.08
N ILE A 720 -13.37 -31.41 16.94
CA ILE A 720 -12.34 -32.07 17.75
C ILE A 720 -11.79 -31.08 18.76
N ALA A 721 -11.72 -31.47 20.02
CA ALA A 721 -11.11 -30.72 21.11
C ALA A 721 -9.90 -31.47 21.66
N LEU A 722 -8.78 -30.78 21.82
CA LEU A 722 -7.58 -31.32 22.45
C LEU A 722 -7.57 -30.97 23.93
N ARG A 723 -7.15 -31.93 24.74
CA ARG A 723 -6.89 -31.76 26.16
C ARG A 723 -5.39 -31.58 26.37
N PRO A 724 -4.94 -30.92 27.46
CA PRO A 724 -3.50 -30.71 27.72
C PRO A 724 -2.63 -31.97 27.66
N GLN A 725 -3.19 -33.13 27.97
CA GLN A 725 -2.52 -34.44 27.94
C GLN A 725 -2.44 -35.09 26.55
N ASP A 726 -3.13 -34.58 25.54
CA ASP A 726 -3.17 -35.16 24.20
C ASP A 726 -1.85 -34.83 23.47
N LYS A 727 -0.92 -35.79 23.41
CA LYS A 727 0.46 -35.58 22.92
C LYS A 727 0.64 -35.72 21.40
N VAL A 728 -0.29 -36.37 20.71
CA VAL A 728 -0.25 -36.62 19.25
C VAL A 728 -1.67 -36.65 18.71
N HIS A 729 -1.93 -35.87 17.66
CA HIS A 729 -3.23 -35.80 16.99
C HIS A 729 -3.02 -35.45 15.52
N LYS A 730 -3.02 -36.50 14.69
CA LYS A 730 -2.94 -36.33 13.23
C LYS A 730 -4.33 -36.50 12.63
N LEU A 731 -4.87 -35.43 12.08
CA LEU A 731 -6.09 -35.46 11.31
C LEU A 731 -5.79 -35.10 9.87
N ARG A 732 -6.10 -36.04 8.98
CA ARG A 732 -6.04 -35.84 7.53
C ARG A 732 -7.35 -36.27 6.90
N GLY A 733 -7.69 -35.67 5.78
CA GLY A 733 -8.92 -35.98 5.07
C GLY A 733 -9.14 -35.06 3.88
N ARG A 734 -10.36 -35.09 3.36
CA ARG A 734 -10.83 -34.16 2.33
C ARG A 734 -11.88 -33.25 2.94
N ILE A 735 -11.83 -31.98 2.59
CA ILE A 735 -12.88 -31.03 2.95
C ILE A 735 -14.02 -31.26 1.97
N GLN A 736 -15.25 -31.42 2.47
CA GLN A 736 -16.44 -31.45 1.64
C GLN A 736 -16.48 -30.19 0.74
N PRO A 737 -16.76 -30.32 -0.57
CA PRO A 737 -16.92 -29.16 -1.45
C PRO A 737 -17.97 -28.18 -0.90
N GLY A 738 -17.62 -26.90 -0.84
CA GLY A 738 -18.45 -25.86 -0.22
C GLY A 738 -18.52 -25.90 1.32
N GLY A 739 -17.71 -26.75 1.95
CA GLY A 739 -17.59 -26.91 3.40
C GLY A 739 -16.68 -25.88 4.07
N TYR A 740 -15.98 -26.27 5.14
CA TYR A 740 -14.96 -25.46 5.81
C TYR A 740 -13.97 -26.27 6.64
N ILE A 741 -12.87 -25.62 7.01
CA ILE A 741 -11.97 -26.01 8.10
C ILE A 741 -11.52 -24.77 8.87
N ALA A 742 -11.49 -24.85 10.21
CA ALA A 742 -11.03 -23.78 11.08
C ALA A 742 -10.45 -24.34 12.39
N ALA A 743 -9.35 -23.75 12.85
CA ALA A 743 -8.77 -24.01 14.15
C ALA A 743 -8.98 -22.81 15.08
N MET A 744 -9.53 -23.04 16.27
CA MET A 744 -10.08 -22.01 17.15
C MET A 744 -9.99 -22.43 18.63
N PRO A 745 -10.33 -21.54 19.58
CA PRO A 745 -10.40 -20.08 19.45
C PRO A 745 -9.02 -19.46 19.62
N THR A 746 -8.92 -18.15 19.46
CA THR A 746 -7.83 -17.35 20.05
C THR A 746 -8.46 -16.10 20.66
N ASP A 747 -7.68 -15.33 21.43
CA ASP A 747 -8.20 -14.13 22.08
C ASP A 747 -8.66 -13.05 21.09
N VAL A 748 -8.13 -13.06 19.87
CA VAL A 748 -8.47 -12.11 18.79
C VAL A 748 -9.53 -12.65 17.82
N GLY A 749 -9.87 -13.95 17.89
CA GLY A 749 -10.72 -14.64 16.92
C GLY A 749 -10.02 -15.83 16.25
N TYR A 750 -10.38 -16.17 15.01
CA TYR A 750 -9.70 -17.26 14.27
C TYR A 750 -9.77 -17.06 12.75
N TYR A 751 -8.95 -17.82 12.03
CA TYR A 751 -9.06 -17.96 10.57
C TYR A 751 -9.88 -19.19 10.20
N ALA A 752 -10.63 -19.08 9.11
CA ALA A 752 -11.38 -20.18 8.52
C ALA A 752 -11.16 -20.24 7.01
N PHE A 753 -11.02 -21.46 6.52
CA PHE A 753 -10.90 -21.77 5.10
C PHE A 753 -12.20 -22.39 4.61
N PHE A 754 -12.74 -21.90 3.49
CA PHE A 754 -13.93 -22.45 2.86
C PHE A 754 -13.65 -22.74 1.38
N PRO A 755 -13.60 -24.01 0.94
CA PRO A 755 -13.53 -24.31 -0.49
C PRO A 755 -14.84 -23.90 -1.17
N SER A 756 -14.79 -23.58 -2.46
CA SER A 756 -15.99 -23.52 -3.29
C SER A 756 -16.59 -24.92 -3.49
N SER A 757 -17.85 -24.98 -3.91
CA SER A 757 -18.56 -26.24 -4.20
C SER A 757 -17.99 -27.05 -5.36
N ASP A 758 -17.15 -26.43 -6.19
CA ASP A 758 -16.52 -27.06 -7.35
C ASP A 758 -15.01 -27.29 -7.15
N SER A 759 -14.48 -27.02 -5.94
CA SER A 759 -13.08 -27.27 -5.64
C SER A 759 -12.91 -28.48 -4.72
N ASP A 760 -11.93 -29.32 -5.03
CA ASP A 760 -11.59 -30.51 -4.27
C ASP A 760 -10.31 -30.28 -3.43
N PHE A 761 -10.49 -30.07 -2.13
CA PHE A 761 -9.41 -29.74 -1.20
C PHE A 761 -9.14 -30.85 -0.19
N ALA A 762 -7.85 -31.12 0.05
CA ALA A 762 -7.37 -31.98 1.11
C ALA A 762 -6.83 -31.14 2.28
N TYR A 763 -6.81 -31.74 3.47
CA TYR A 763 -6.21 -31.14 4.65
C TYR A 763 -5.37 -32.14 5.45
N ASP A 764 -4.39 -31.64 6.21
CA ASP A 764 -3.51 -32.43 7.08
C ASP A 764 -3.05 -31.59 8.27
N SER A 765 -3.41 -31.99 9.49
CA SER A 765 -2.93 -31.40 10.74
C SER A 765 -1.66 -32.10 11.19
N GLN A 766 -0.55 -31.37 11.21
CA GLN A 766 0.76 -31.88 11.58
C GLN A 766 1.24 -31.29 12.90
N ASP A 767 1.55 -32.17 13.85
CA ASP A 767 2.16 -31.83 15.14
C ASP A 767 3.62 -31.43 14.93
N TRP A 768 3.86 -30.14 14.76
CA TRP A 768 5.21 -29.60 14.62
C TRP A 768 5.84 -29.24 15.98
N ASP A 769 5.01 -28.89 16.96
CA ASP A 769 5.41 -28.56 18.32
C ASP A 769 4.79 -29.56 19.27
N LYS A 770 5.62 -30.46 19.80
CA LYS A 770 5.20 -31.53 20.71
C LYS A 770 5.22 -31.12 22.18
N THR A 771 5.58 -29.86 22.47
CA THR A 771 5.69 -29.37 23.85
C THR A 771 4.32 -29.02 24.45
N VAL A 772 3.33 -28.75 23.60
CA VAL A 772 1.96 -28.41 24.01
C VAL A 772 0.94 -29.07 23.08
N ALA A 773 -0.15 -29.60 23.65
CA ALA A 773 -1.30 -30.10 22.90
C ALA A 773 -1.99 -28.95 22.14
N LYS A 774 -1.82 -28.86 20.83
CA LYS A 774 -2.46 -27.86 19.96
C LYS A 774 -2.57 -28.41 18.55
N PHE A 775 -3.62 -28.06 17.81
CA PHE A 775 -3.63 -28.38 16.38
C PHE A 775 -2.41 -27.69 15.78
N GLY A 776 -1.44 -28.45 15.29
CA GLY A 776 -0.18 -27.88 14.80
C GLY A 776 -0.40 -27.13 13.48
N ARG A 777 0.46 -27.39 12.49
CA ARG A 777 0.25 -26.79 11.17
C ARG A 777 -0.87 -27.53 10.47
N VAL A 778 -1.97 -26.85 10.21
CA VAL A 778 -3.08 -27.39 9.42
C VAL A 778 -2.85 -26.99 7.97
N TYR A 779 -2.31 -27.90 7.18
CA TYR A 779 -2.11 -27.74 5.74
C TYR A 779 -3.43 -27.89 5.00
N VAL A 780 -3.66 -27.03 3.99
CA VAL A 780 -4.80 -27.11 3.08
C VAL A 780 -4.32 -26.95 1.64
N GLY A 781 -4.77 -27.82 0.74
CA GLY A 781 -4.30 -27.81 -0.63
C GLY A 781 -5.00 -28.80 -1.56
N LEU A 782 -4.39 -29.02 -2.72
CA LEU A 782 -4.97 -29.79 -3.81
C LEU A 782 -4.26 -31.14 -3.99
N GLY A 783 -4.91 -32.01 -4.74
CA GLY A 783 -4.37 -33.28 -5.21
C GLY A 783 -4.64 -34.47 -4.28
N ARG A 784 -4.10 -35.64 -4.66
CA ARG A 784 -4.16 -36.89 -3.88
C ARG A 784 -2.81 -37.59 -3.91
N ASP A 785 -2.48 -38.31 -2.84
CA ASP A 785 -1.33 -39.20 -2.84
C ASP A 785 -1.45 -40.20 -4.00
N GLY A 786 -0.37 -40.39 -4.77
CA GLY A 786 -0.36 -41.26 -5.94
C GLY A 786 -1.09 -40.73 -7.18
N GLN A 787 -1.70 -39.54 -7.15
CA GLN A 787 -2.37 -38.98 -8.32
C GLN A 787 -1.35 -38.62 -9.42
N THR A 788 -1.50 -39.19 -10.61
CA THR A 788 -0.71 -38.81 -11.79
C THR A 788 -1.38 -37.65 -12.53
N LEU A 789 -0.61 -36.59 -12.77
CA LEU A 789 -1.01 -35.43 -13.58
C LEU A 789 -0.15 -35.39 -14.84
N LYS A 790 -0.80 -35.22 -15.99
CA LYS A 790 -0.11 -35.07 -17.27
C LYS A 790 0.34 -33.64 -17.51
N ALA A 791 1.41 -33.45 -18.27
CA ALA A 791 1.77 -32.14 -18.79
C ALA A 791 0.57 -31.50 -19.52
N GLY A 792 0.34 -30.21 -19.27
CA GLY A 792 -0.83 -29.47 -19.77
C GLY A 792 -2.07 -29.55 -18.88
N THR A 793 -2.12 -30.43 -17.87
CA THR A 793 -3.24 -30.48 -16.91
C THR A 793 -3.37 -29.13 -16.20
N VAL A 794 -4.59 -28.59 -16.18
CA VAL A 794 -4.93 -27.38 -15.43
C VAL A 794 -5.79 -27.76 -14.23
N LEU A 795 -5.35 -27.40 -13.03
CA LEU A 795 -6.07 -27.57 -11.78
C LEU A 795 -6.65 -26.22 -11.34
N PRO A 796 -7.93 -25.93 -11.61
CA PRO A 796 -8.58 -24.75 -11.06
C PRO A 796 -8.81 -24.93 -9.56
N TYR A 797 -8.79 -23.84 -8.82
CA TYR A 797 -9.15 -23.83 -7.42
C TYR A 797 -9.80 -22.50 -7.05
N ARG A 798 -10.78 -22.55 -6.15
CA ARG A 798 -11.44 -21.38 -5.59
C ARG A 798 -11.76 -21.59 -4.12
N PHE A 799 -11.49 -20.57 -3.30
CA PHE A 799 -11.76 -20.64 -1.87
C PHE A 799 -11.91 -19.25 -1.23
N LEU A 800 -12.64 -19.20 -0.13
CA LEU A 800 -12.74 -18.04 0.74
C LEU A 800 -11.83 -18.24 1.96
N LEU A 801 -11.04 -17.22 2.28
CA LEU A 801 -10.43 -17.06 3.59
C LEU A 801 -11.18 -16.02 4.39
N ALA A 802 -11.58 -16.41 5.60
CA ALA A 802 -12.25 -15.53 6.53
C ALA A 802 -11.42 -15.35 7.80
N THR A 803 -11.26 -14.10 8.19
CA THR A 803 -10.85 -13.70 9.54
C THR A 803 -12.12 -13.48 10.33
N LEU A 804 -12.36 -14.25 11.39
CA LEU A 804 -13.61 -14.25 12.13
C LEU A 804 -13.38 -13.68 13.53
N ASN A 805 -14.10 -12.60 13.86
CA ASN A 805 -14.11 -12.04 15.21
C ASN A 805 -15.18 -12.74 16.05
N ASP A 806 -14.96 -14.02 16.32
CA ASP A 806 -15.72 -14.83 17.27
C ASP A 806 -14.74 -15.61 18.13
N ARG A 807 -14.99 -15.61 19.44
CA ARG A 807 -14.14 -16.26 20.45
C ARG A 807 -14.81 -17.48 21.07
N ARG A 808 -16.06 -17.76 20.67
CA ARG A 808 -16.81 -18.93 21.11
C ARG A 808 -16.25 -20.16 20.39
N VAL A 809 -16.19 -21.27 21.11
CA VAL A 809 -15.94 -22.60 20.53
C VAL A 809 -17.26 -23.10 19.94
N SER A 810 -17.52 -22.76 18.68
CA SER A 810 -18.76 -23.14 17.99
C SER A 810 -18.57 -23.06 16.47
N ASN A 811 -19.24 -23.94 15.73
CA ASN A 811 -19.32 -23.87 14.28
C ASN A 811 -20.51 -23.04 13.76
N GLU A 812 -21.32 -22.43 14.63
CA GLU A 812 -22.50 -21.65 14.23
C GLU A 812 -22.13 -20.52 13.24
N LEU A 813 -21.06 -19.77 13.51
CA LEU A 813 -20.61 -18.70 12.62
C LEU A 813 -20.03 -19.24 11.31
N LEU A 814 -19.33 -20.39 11.35
CA LEU A 814 -18.81 -21.07 10.16
C LEU A 814 -19.97 -21.47 9.24
N GLU A 815 -20.96 -22.15 9.80
CA GLU A 815 -22.18 -22.56 9.10
C GLU A 815 -22.99 -21.36 8.58
N GLY A 816 -23.12 -20.32 9.40
CA GLY A 816 -23.76 -19.07 9.03
C GLY A 816 -23.09 -18.40 7.83
N THR A 817 -21.76 -18.38 7.82
CA THR A 817 -20.91 -17.84 6.74
C THR A 817 -21.03 -18.66 5.48
N ARG A 818 -20.86 -19.99 5.58
CA ARG A 818 -21.01 -20.96 4.49
C ARG A 818 -22.33 -20.77 3.76
N ARG A 819 -23.43 -20.71 4.52
CA ARG A 819 -24.77 -20.46 3.98
C ARG A 819 -24.93 -19.05 3.42
N ALA A 820 -24.46 -18.02 4.12
CA ALA A 820 -24.67 -16.62 3.70
C ALA A 820 -24.05 -16.32 2.34
N TYR A 821 -22.90 -16.91 2.04
CA TYR A 821 -22.18 -16.73 0.78
C TYR A 821 -22.41 -17.87 -0.22
N ASN A 822 -23.38 -18.76 0.01
CA ASN A 822 -23.72 -19.87 -0.88
C ASN A 822 -22.49 -20.70 -1.33
N LEU A 823 -21.62 -21.06 -0.39
CA LEU A 823 -20.36 -21.73 -0.71
C LEU A 823 -20.57 -23.18 -1.16
N ASP A 824 -21.67 -23.81 -0.78
CA ASP A 824 -22.13 -25.12 -1.26
C ASP A 824 -22.72 -25.11 -2.68
N GLY A 825 -22.86 -23.93 -3.30
CA GLY A 825 -23.29 -23.81 -4.70
C GLY A 825 -24.77 -24.15 -4.92
N GLY A 826 -25.58 -24.18 -3.85
CA GLY A 826 -27.02 -24.35 -3.93
C GLY A 826 -27.75 -23.10 -4.43
N ARG A 827 -29.03 -22.95 -4.04
CA ARG A 827 -29.77 -21.68 -4.24
C ARG A 827 -29.08 -20.55 -3.47
N SER A 828 -29.32 -19.30 -3.86
CA SER A 828 -28.73 -18.15 -3.18
C SER A 828 -28.91 -18.25 -1.66
N GLY A 829 -27.84 -17.95 -0.91
CA GLY A 829 -27.79 -17.99 0.56
C GLY A 829 -28.68 -16.96 1.28
N TYR A 830 -29.51 -16.27 0.51
CA TYR A 830 -30.34 -15.13 0.85
C TYR A 830 -31.49 -15.02 -0.17
N PRO A 831 -32.62 -14.38 0.21
CA PRO A 831 -33.69 -14.08 -0.74
C PRO A 831 -33.18 -13.21 -1.89
N LEU A 832 -33.48 -13.62 -3.11
CA LEU A 832 -33.08 -12.96 -4.35
C LEU A 832 -34.23 -13.06 -5.35
N THR A 833 -34.65 -11.93 -5.89
CA THR A 833 -35.53 -11.87 -7.07
C THR A 833 -34.90 -10.98 -8.13
N VAL A 834 -34.64 -11.54 -9.32
CA VAL A 834 -34.17 -10.76 -10.48
C VAL A 834 -35.39 -10.26 -11.25
N LYS A 835 -35.57 -8.93 -11.27
CA LYS A 835 -36.67 -8.29 -12.02
C LYS A 835 -36.25 -8.00 -13.46
N HIS A 836 -34.98 -7.69 -13.69
CA HIS A 836 -34.40 -7.46 -15.01
C HIS A 836 -32.93 -7.87 -15.05
N GLY A 837 -32.49 -8.46 -16.15
CA GLY A 837 -31.19 -9.13 -16.28
C GLY A 837 -31.28 -10.64 -16.03
N THR A 838 -30.14 -11.29 -15.80
CA THR A 838 -30.09 -12.75 -15.56
C THR A 838 -29.11 -13.10 -14.45
N LEU A 839 -29.50 -14.02 -13.56
CA LEU A 839 -28.58 -14.58 -12.57
C LEU A 839 -27.63 -15.56 -13.26
N LEU A 840 -26.33 -15.34 -13.15
CA LEU A 840 -25.31 -16.26 -13.67
C LEU A 840 -24.75 -17.17 -12.58
N ASN A 841 -24.46 -16.61 -11.40
CA ASN A 841 -23.91 -17.34 -10.27
C ASN A 841 -24.24 -16.57 -8.98
N ALA A 842 -24.43 -17.29 -7.86
CA ALA A 842 -24.61 -16.71 -6.53
C ALA A 842 -23.59 -17.21 -5.50
N GLN A 843 -22.64 -18.08 -5.89
CA GLN A 843 -21.57 -18.57 -5.04
C GLN A 843 -20.55 -17.46 -4.79
N PHE A 844 -20.44 -17.07 -3.52
CA PHE A 844 -19.68 -15.95 -2.99
C PHE A 844 -20.06 -14.59 -3.60
N PHE A 845 -19.79 -14.37 -4.89
CA PHE A 845 -20.30 -13.23 -5.64
C PHE A 845 -21.72 -13.49 -6.12
N LEU A 846 -22.61 -12.51 -5.90
CA LEU A 846 -23.80 -12.39 -6.73
C LEU A 846 -23.37 -11.90 -8.12
N THR A 847 -23.26 -12.82 -9.08
CA THR A 847 -22.91 -12.51 -10.46
C THR A 847 -24.15 -12.45 -11.33
N LEU A 848 -24.40 -11.28 -11.89
CA LEU A 848 -25.56 -10.98 -12.73
C LEU A 848 -25.08 -10.60 -14.14
N GLN A 849 -25.87 -10.92 -15.16
CA GLN A 849 -25.71 -10.43 -16.52
C GLN A 849 -26.68 -9.28 -16.76
N ALA A 850 -26.14 -8.12 -17.16
CA ALA A 850 -26.94 -7.00 -17.61
C ALA A 850 -27.67 -7.33 -18.91
N LYS A 851 -28.95 -6.94 -18.97
CA LYS A 851 -29.76 -6.93 -20.19
C LYS A 851 -29.91 -5.47 -20.61
N SER A 852 -29.43 -5.13 -21.81
CA SER A 852 -29.38 -3.74 -22.28
C SER A 852 -28.61 -2.78 -21.36
N GLY A 853 -27.51 -3.27 -20.76
CA GLY A 853 -26.61 -2.44 -19.92
C GLY A 853 -27.10 -2.20 -18.48
N GLU A 854 -28.19 -2.83 -18.05
CA GLU A 854 -28.73 -2.69 -16.71
C GLU A 854 -29.26 -4.01 -16.10
N VAL A 855 -29.41 -4.00 -14.76
CA VAL A 855 -29.97 -5.06 -13.93
C VAL A 855 -30.85 -4.43 -12.84
N ALA A 856 -31.96 -5.09 -12.51
CA ALA A 856 -32.79 -4.74 -11.36
C ALA A 856 -33.07 -5.98 -10.51
N VAL A 857 -32.83 -5.89 -9.20
CA VAL A 857 -32.98 -7.00 -8.25
C VAL A 857 -33.59 -6.57 -6.91
N GLU A 858 -34.18 -7.53 -6.22
CA GLU A 858 -34.54 -7.45 -4.81
C GLU A 858 -33.68 -8.44 -4.03
N LEU A 859 -33.08 -7.98 -2.93
CA LEU A 859 -32.13 -8.75 -2.12
C LEU A 859 -32.47 -8.69 -0.63
N GLY A 860 -32.23 -9.79 0.08
CA GLY A 860 -32.27 -9.86 1.54
C GLY A 860 -33.67 -10.04 2.13
N PRO A 861 -33.78 -10.09 3.47
CA PRO A 861 -32.72 -9.79 4.44
C PRO A 861 -31.77 -10.97 4.66
N ARG A 862 -30.49 -10.68 4.93
CA ARG A 862 -29.48 -11.65 5.39
C ARG A 862 -28.38 -10.96 6.19
N SER A 863 -28.08 -11.47 7.38
CA SER A 863 -26.90 -11.05 8.17
C SER A 863 -25.62 -11.66 7.58
N MET A 864 -24.56 -10.85 7.51
CA MET A 864 -23.30 -11.20 6.85
C MET A 864 -22.10 -10.56 7.56
N ILE A 865 -20.92 -11.19 7.46
CA ILE A 865 -19.67 -10.65 8.04
C ILE A 865 -19.20 -9.39 7.30
N CYS A 866 -19.31 -9.40 5.97
CA CYS A 866 -19.07 -8.28 5.08
C CYS A 866 -20.34 -8.04 4.26
N ASP A 867 -20.46 -6.88 3.65
CA ASP A 867 -21.58 -6.63 2.72
C ASP A 867 -21.47 -7.54 1.48
N LEU A 868 -22.61 -7.99 0.94
CA LEU A 868 -22.66 -8.92 -0.19
C LEU A 868 -21.84 -8.38 -1.37
N PRO A 869 -20.82 -9.12 -1.84
CA PRO A 869 -20.08 -8.73 -3.04
C PRO A 869 -20.91 -9.04 -4.28
N ILE A 870 -21.03 -8.06 -5.18
CA ILE A 870 -21.88 -8.12 -6.37
C ILE A 870 -21.03 -7.80 -7.59
N ARG A 871 -21.22 -8.61 -8.64
CA ARG A 871 -20.58 -8.49 -9.95
C ARG A 871 -21.64 -8.41 -11.02
N VAL A 872 -21.68 -7.33 -11.81
CA VAL A 872 -22.64 -7.19 -12.92
C VAL A 872 -21.89 -7.11 -14.23
N ARG A 873 -21.96 -8.18 -15.04
CA ARG A 873 -21.35 -8.26 -16.37
C ARG A 873 -22.16 -7.49 -17.41
N GLY A 874 -21.51 -7.02 -18.48
CA GLY A 874 -22.17 -6.29 -19.56
C GLY A 874 -22.43 -4.82 -19.22
N VAL A 875 -21.68 -4.28 -18.27
CA VAL A 875 -21.63 -2.85 -17.92
C VAL A 875 -20.32 -2.28 -18.46
N GLU A 876 -20.38 -1.08 -19.02
CA GLU A 876 -19.25 -0.42 -19.69
C GLU A 876 -18.43 0.44 -18.72
N ASP A 877 -17.09 0.40 -18.84
CA ASP A 877 -16.19 1.32 -18.14
C ASP A 877 -16.14 2.67 -18.88
N ASN A 878 -17.23 3.43 -18.78
CA ASN A 878 -17.39 4.72 -19.44
C ASN A 878 -17.40 5.90 -18.46
N GLY A 879 -17.24 5.67 -17.15
CA GLY A 879 -17.32 6.70 -16.10
C GLY A 879 -18.74 6.99 -15.57
N CYS A 880 -19.76 6.25 -16.03
CA CYS A 880 -21.16 6.41 -15.60
C CYS A 880 -21.81 5.11 -15.11
N ALA A 881 -21.04 4.10 -14.73
CA ALA A 881 -21.56 2.91 -14.07
C ALA A 881 -21.94 3.24 -12.62
N ALA A 882 -23.17 2.90 -12.21
CA ALA A 882 -23.66 3.23 -10.88
C ALA A 882 -24.63 2.19 -10.32
N VAL A 883 -24.81 2.27 -9.01
CA VAL A 883 -25.82 1.54 -8.25
C VAL A 883 -26.82 2.54 -7.68
N TYR A 884 -28.11 2.21 -7.75
CA TYR A 884 -29.18 2.98 -7.13
C TYR A 884 -30.03 2.05 -6.27
N THR A 885 -30.23 2.39 -5.00
CA THR A 885 -30.96 1.53 -4.05
C THR A 885 -32.18 2.24 -3.47
N SER A 886 -33.17 1.45 -3.05
CA SER A 886 -34.37 1.95 -2.35
C SER A 886 -34.06 2.68 -1.05
N ARG A 887 -32.88 2.43 -0.44
CA ARG A 887 -32.42 3.09 0.79
C ARG A 887 -31.67 4.39 0.54
N GLY A 888 -30.70 4.37 -0.37
CA GLY A 888 -29.89 5.55 -0.66
C GLY A 888 -30.70 6.59 -1.44
N LYS A 889 -31.48 6.14 -2.43
CA LYS A 889 -32.17 6.98 -3.42
C LYS A 889 -31.24 7.99 -4.11
N PHE A 890 -30.00 7.56 -4.39
CA PHE A 890 -29.04 8.29 -5.22
C PHE A 890 -28.13 7.31 -5.97
N PHE A 891 -27.49 7.82 -7.04
CA PHE A 891 -26.48 7.07 -7.79
C PHE A 891 -25.16 7.05 -7.02
N ARG A 892 -24.75 5.85 -6.63
CA ARG A 892 -23.40 5.56 -6.17
C ARG A 892 -22.60 5.04 -7.35
N PHE A 893 -21.61 5.80 -7.83
CA PHE A 893 -20.75 5.36 -8.92
C PHE A 893 -19.86 4.20 -8.46
N VAL A 894 -19.69 3.19 -9.31
CA VAL A 894 -18.97 1.96 -8.98
C VAL A 894 -17.97 1.61 -10.06
N ALA A 895 -16.86 1.02 -9.65
CA ALA A 895 -15.81 0.63 -10.56
C ALA A 895 -16.27 -0.45 -11.54
N VAL A 896 -15.79 -0.35 -12.78
CA VAL A 896 -15.88 -1.42 -13.78
C VAL A 896 -14.48 -1.97 -14.03
N ALA A 897 -14.35 -3.29 -13.94
CA ALA A 897 -13.11 -4.01 -14.25
C ALA A 897 -13.46 -5.31 -14.96
N ASN A 898 -12.70 -5.65 -16.00
CA ASN A 898 -12.92 -6.84 -16.83
C ASN A 898 -14.37 -6.96 -17.36
N GLY A 899 -14.96 -5.84 -17.80
CA GLY A 899 -16.31 -5.79 -18.35
C GLY A 899 -17.44 -6.01 -17.33
N ALA A 900 -17.14 -5.86 -16.03
CA ALA A 900 -18.13 -6.00 -14.97
C ALA A 900 -18.03 -4.88 -13.92
N ALA A 901 -19.18 -4.35 -13.50
CA ALA A 901 -19.26 -3.51 -12.31
C ALA A 901 -19.01 -4.37 -11.06
N GLN A 902 -18.14 -3.90 -10.15
CA GLN A 902 -17.75 -4.61 -8.93
C GLN A 902 -18.01 -3.72 -7.72
N PHE A 903 -18.81 -4.17 -6.76
CA PHE A 903 -19.14 -3.41 -5.55
C PHE A 903 -19.67 -4.30 -4.43
N GLN A 904 -19.93 -3.71 -3.27
CA GLN A 904 -20.58 -4.36 -2.13
C GLN A 904 -21.90 -3.68 -1.77
N GLN A 905 -22.89 -4.46 -1.31
CA GLN A 905 -24.17 -3.94 -0.86
C GLN A 905 -24.64 -4.63 0.42
N SER A 906 -24.96 -3.85 1.46
CA SER A 906 -25.59 -4.39 2.67
C SER A 906 -27.01 -4.87 2.35
N ILE A 907 -27.28 -6.12 2.69
CA ILE A 907 -28.59 -6.78 2.54
C ILE A 907 -29.15 -7.25 3.88
N GLU A 908 -28.70 -6.70 5.01
CA GLU A 908 -29.23 -7.07 6.34
C GLU A 908 -30.73 -6.77 6.52
N ARG A 909 -31.22 -5.82 5.74
CA ARG A 909 -32.66 -5.59 5.52
C ARG A 909 -32.95 -5.84 4.04
N PRO A 910 -34.22 -5.96 3.63
CA PRO A 910 -34.58 -5.98 2.22
C PRO A 910 -34.08 -4.72 1.47
N VAL A 911 -33.63 -4.87 0.24
CA VAL A 911 -33.24 -3.76 -0.64
C VAL A 911 -33.63 -4.05 -2.08
N THR A 912 -34.25 -3.07 -2.72
CA THR A 912 -34.45 -3.05 -4.18
C THR A 912 -33.31 -2.24 -4.77
N MET A 913 -32.66 -2.79 -5.79
CA MET A 913 -31.44 -2.23 -6.35
C MET A 913 -31.48 -2.27 -7.88
N TRP A 914 -31.08 -1.16 -8.49
CA TRP A 914 -30.72 -1.05 -9.89
C TRP A 914 -29.21 -0.90 -10.03
N VAL A 915 -28.63 -1.51 -11.06
CA VAL A 915 -27.21 -1.42 -11.41
C VAL A 915 -27.06 -1.32 -12.92
N GLY A 916 -26.26 -0.38 -13.40
CA GLY A 916 -25.99 -0.27 -14.83
C GLY A 916 -25.22 1.00 -15.19
N ASN A 917 -25.04 1.23 -16.49
CA ASN A 917 -24.59 2.51 -17.01
C ASN A 917 -25.76 3.50 -16.95
N VAL A 918 -25.67 4.58 -16.16
CA VAL A 918 -26.74 5.60 -16.08
C VAL A 918 -26.97 6.22 -17.46
N PHE A 919 -25.88 6.45 -18.19
CA PHE A 919 -25.88 6.78 -19.60
C PHE A 919 -24.84 5.91 -20.31
N ALA A 920 -25.14 5.53 -21.54
CA ALA A 920 -24.24 4.85 -22.46
C ALA A 920 -24.27 5.53 -23.83
N ALA A 921 -23.21 5.33 -24.61
CA ALA A 921 -23.14 5.79 -26.00
C ALA A 921 -23.02 4.57 -26.92
N GLN A 922 -23.64 4.64 -28.11
CA GLN A 922 -23.45 3.59 -29.12
C GLN A 922 -21.97 3.45 -29.50
N ASP A 923 -21.25 4.58 -29.61
CA ASP A 923 -19.80 4.59 -29.72
C ASP A 923 -19.12 4.51 -28.34
N LYS A 924 -18.62 3.32 -28.01
CA LYS A 924 -17.96 2.99 -26.73
C LYS A 924 -16.63 3.70 -26.49
N ARG A 925 -16.12 4.42 -27.48
CA ARG A 925 -14.88 5.22 -27.33
C ARG A 925 -15.13 6.50 -26.54
N LEU A 926 -16.38 6.95 -26.43
CA LEU A 926 -16.72 8.10 -25.59
C LEU A 926 -16.54 7.82 -24.10
N ARG A 927 -16.31 8.89 -23.34
CA ARG A 927 -16.26 8.89 -21.87
C ARG A 927 -17.36 9.80 -21.35
N LEU A 928 -18.09 9.34 -20.35
CA LEU A 928 -19.28 9.97 -19.82
C LEU A 928 -19.08 10.27 -18.34
N THR A 929 -19.45 11.46 -17.89
CA THR A 929 -19.42 11.79 -16.46
C THR A 929 -20.68 12.56 -16.08
N LEU A 930 -21.52 11.90 -15.29
CA LEU A 930 -22.77 12.47 -14.79
C LEU A 930 -22.51 13.26 -13.52
N VAL A 931 -22.83 14.54 -13.56
CA VAL A 931 -22.83 15.42 -12.38
C VAL A 931 -24.27 15.72 -12.00
N ARG A 932 -24.71 15.12 -10.90
CA ARG A 932 -26.04 15.35 -10.30
C ARG A 932 -25.94 15.85 -8.87
N LEU A 933 -25.07 15.21 -8.08
CA LEU A 933 -24.82 15.54 -6.68
C LEU A 933 -23.47 16.24 -6.55
N GLY A 934 -23.25 16.93 -5.43
CA GLY A 934 -22.03 17.70 -5.22
C GLY A 934 -22.04 19.06 -5.92
N GLN A 935 -23.19 19.50 -6.44
CA GLN A 935 -23.40 20.82 -7.03
C GLN A 935 -24.02 21.77 -6.01
N ALA A 936 -23.98 23.07 -6.30
CA ALA A 936 -24.72 24.07 -5.55
C ALA A 936 -26.23 23.70 -5.54
N PRO A 937 -26.94 23.91 -4.41
CA PRO A 937 -28.37 23.63 -4.32
C PRO A 937 -29.16 24.25 -5.49
N GLY A 938 -30.08 23.46 -6.08
CA GLY A 938 -30.93 23.90 -7.18
C GLY A 938 -30.33 23.81 -8.59
N LYS A 939 -29.03 23.51 -8.74
CA LYS A 939 -28.44 23.29 -10.06
C LYS A 939 -29.02 22.04 -10.74
N LYS A 940 -29.34 22.16 -12.03
CA LYS A 940 -29.78 21.02 -12.86
C LYS A 940 -28.63 20.03 -13.04
N PRO A 941 -28.91 18.72 -13.10
CA PRO A 941 -27.88 17.74 -13.43
C PRO A 941 -27.36 17.97 -14.85
N PHE A 942 -26.11 17.59 -15.11
CA PHE A 942 -25.56 17.57 -16.46
C PHE A 942 -24.71 16.32 -16.71
N LEU A 943 -24.63 15.93 -17.98
CA LEU A 943 -23.75 14.87 -18.45
C LEU A 943 -22.64 15.50 -19.28
N GLU A 944 -21.40 15.33 -18.84
CA GLU A 944 -20.23 15.62 -19.67
C GLU A 944 -19.97 14.42 -20.59
N VAL A 945 -19.97 14.67 -21.90
CA VAL A 945 -19.70 13.68 -22.94
C VAL A 945 -18.39 14.05 -23.62
N HIS A 946 -17.37 13.21 -23.43
CA HIS A 946 -16.01 13.46 -23.88
C HIS A 946 -15.58 12.49 -24.97
N ASN A 947 -14.97 13.01 -26.03
CA ASN A 947 -14.42 12.22 -27.13
C ASN A 947 -12.88 12.22 -27.06
N PRO A 948 -12.25 11.13 -26.61
CA PRO A 948 -10.79 11.04 -26.53
C PRO A 948 -10.12 10.64 -27.86
N THR A 949 -10.87 10.46 -28.95
CA THR A 949 -10.34 9.97 -30.24
C THR A 949 -9.87 11.09 -31.15
N ASP A 950 -9.26 10.74 -32.28
CA ASP A 950 -8.72 11.68 -33.29
C ASP A 950 -9.78 12.25 -34.25
N ALA A 951 -10.97 11.66 -34.32
CA ALA A 951 -12.03 12.10 -35.22
C ALA A 951 -13.29 12.53 -34.44
N PRO A 952 -14.12 13.46 -34.96
CA PRO A 952 -15.44 13.71 -34.42
C PRO A 952 -16.27 12.42 -34.36
N ILE A 953 -17.04 12.25 -33.29
CA ILE A 953 -17.94 11.11 -33.14
C ILE A 953 -19.38 11.62 -33.17
N ARG A 954 -20.16 11.11 -34.13
CA ARG A 954 -21.62 11.26 -34.17
C ARG A 954 -22.23 9.98 -33.64
N THR A 955 -22.95 10.05 -32.53
CA THR A 955 -23.51 8.87 -31.86
C THR A 955 -24.80 9.22 -31.13
N VAL A 956 -25.59 8.20 -30.81
CA VAL A 956 -26.67 8.34 -29.83
C VAL A 956 -26.10 8.10 -28.42
N VAL A 957 -26.39 9.02 -27.51
CA VAL A 957 -26.26 8.83 -26.06
C VAL A 957 -27.65 8.53 -25.51
N SER A 958 -27.75 7.49 -24.69
CA SER A 958 -29.03 7.05 -24.12
C SER A 958 -28.89 6.56 -22.68
N SER A 959 -29.99 6.65 -21.93
CA SER A 959 -30.14 6.00 -20.63
C SER A 959 -31.00 4.74 -20.77
N PRO A 960 -30.62 3.61 -20.16
CA PRO A 960 -31.43 2.39 -20.19
C PRO A 960 -32.87 2.64 -19.70
N PRO A 961 -33.90 1.96 -20.25
CA PRO A 961 -35.30 2.26 -19.94
C PRO A 961 -35.66 2.20 -18.45
N HIS A 962 -35.01 1.32 -17.67
CA HIS A 962 -35.29 1.17 -16.25
C HIS A 962 -34.31 1.94 -15.35
N ALA A 963 -33.41 2.76 -15.91
CA ALA A 963 -32.50 3.58 -15.15
C ALA A 963 -33.29 4.59 -14.30
N PRO A 964 -33.10 4.64 -12.97
CA PRO A 964 -33.82 5.58 -12.13
C PRO A 964 -33.57 7.03 -12.57
N VAL A 965 -34.54 7.92 -12.43
CA VAL A 965 -34.43 9.37 -12.74
C VAL A 965 -34.29 9.72 -14.24
N PHE A 966 -33.54 8.96 -15.04
CA PHE A 966 -33.17 9.31 -16.42
C PHE A 966 -33.61 8.28 -17.47
N GLY A 967 -34.25 7.18 -17.05
CA GLY A 967 -34.57 6.08 -17.94
C GLY A 967 -35.39 6.50 -19.15
N GLY A 968 -34.99 6.00 -20.32
CA GLY A 968 -35.61 6.35 -21.60
C GLY A 968 -34.97 7.56 -22.31
N PHE A 969 -34.12 8.35 -21.64
CA PHE A 969 -33.39 9.44 -22.29
C PHE A 969 -32.66 8.96 -23.54
N ARG A 970 -32.80 9.71 -24.64
CA ARG A 970 -32.12 9.43 -25.90
C ARG A 970 -31.81 10.73 -26.63
N ARG A 971 -30.56 10.93 -27.02
CA ARG A 971 -30.16 12.10 -27.78
C ARG A 971 -29.04 11.78 -28.75
N GLU A 972 -29.19 12.22 -29.99
CA GLU A 972 -28.10 12.23 -30.94
C GLU A 972 -27.16 13.40 -30.64
N VAL A 973 -25.86 13.12 -30.62
CA VAL A 973 -24.83 14.11 -30.34
C VAL A 973 -23.69 13.98 -31.32
N THR A 974 -23.07 15.12 -31.65
CA THR A 974 -21.77 15.17 -32.31
C THR A 974 -20.76 15.75 -31.33
N VAL A 975 -19.76 14.94 -30.99
CA VAL A 975 -18.70 15.32 -30.04
C VAL A 975 -17.41 15.52 -30.83
N PRO A 976 -16.88 16.75 -30.91
CA PRO A 976 -15.63 17.02 -31.62
C PRO A 976 -14.46 16.20 -31.07
N SER A 977 -13.47 15.93 -31.93
CA SER A 977 -12.21 15.26 -31.56
C SER A 977 -11.53 15.94 -30.38
N GLY A 978 -11.10 15.16 -29.40
CA GLY A 978 -10.43 15.63 -28.17
C GLY A 978 -11.15 16.79 -27.48
N SER A 979 -12.47 16.70 -27.32
CA SER A 979 -13.30 17.75 -26.71
C SER A 979 -14.44 17.16 -25.88
N SER A 980 -15.04 17.98 -25.03
CA SER A 980 -16.24 17.64 -24.26
C SER A 980 -17.41 18.53 -24.66
N ILE A 981 -18.62 17.97 -24.65
CA ILE A 981 -19.88 18.73 -24.64
C ILE A 981 -20.63 18.47 -23.33
N ARG A 982 -21.52 19.38 -22.93
CA ARG A 982 -22.38 19.21 -21.75
C ARG A 982 -23.84 19.14 -22.14
N LEU A 983 -24.53 18.10 -21.68
CA LEU A 983 -25.97 17.93 -21.85
C LEU A 983 -26.66 18.26 -20.52
N THR A 984 -27.52 19.27 -20.50
CA THR A 984 -28.20 19.76 -19.27
C THR A 984 -29.70 19.45 -19.23
N ALA A 985 -30.32 19.20 -20.38
CA ALA A 985 -31.68 18.69 -20.49
C ALA A 985 -31.61 17.15 -20.56
N LEU A 986 -31.58 16.52 -19.37
CA LEU A 986 -31.46 15.06 -19.21
C LEU A 986 -32.80 14.37 -18.89
N ALA A 987 -33.91 15.10 -18.98
CA ALA A 987 -35.23 14.50 -18.84
C ALA A 987 -35.51 13.55 -20.02
N PRO A 988 -36.25 12.44 -19.80
CA PRO A 988 -36.60 11.47 -20.84
C PRO A 988 -37.25 12.07 -22.08
#